data_AF-A0A2T2N652-F1
#
_entry.id   AF-A0A2T2N652-F1
#
_cell.length_a   1.000
_cell.length_b   1.000
_cell.length_c   1.000
_cell.angle_alpha   90.00
_cell.angle_beta   90.00
_cell.angle_gamma   90.00
#
_symmetry.space_group_name_H-M   'P 1'
#
loop_
_entity.id
_entity.type
_entity.pdbx_description
1 polymer ?
#
loop_
_entity_poly.entity_id
_entity_poly.type
_entity_poly.pdbx_seq_one_letter_code
_entity_poly.pdbx_strand_id
1 'polypeptide(L)'
;MADGEEDFSALPLPDRFAHKNWKVRKEAYEAAAKEFSLAASESDPVVRQFVSDAGIWKGVVGDSNVAAQQEGLGALCAFLDIAGTQGCTRTRSVAVTTIAEKGLPSTRPAAKQKALEALMLYIETDKPDPVIEELLPILSHKQPKVIAATLDALTQIYHAFGCKTVEPKPVLKALPKVYGHADKNVRAKAQELTVELYRWLKDAMKPLFWGDLKPVQQQDLDKLFEKVKDEPPPKQERLLRSQQAAKEAAAAAPGGGDDYADEEEEEAAIDLEPEYEAVDVLAAIPKDYSERLASSKWKDRKEALDDVHKALNHPRIAEGPFDELVRGFAKSMKDANIAVVSTAATCVELLAKGLKKSFAKYRSTIMNPMMERLKEKKQSVTEAIGAALDAVFASTSFQECLEEILEFLKHKNPQVKLESTRFLTRCLKNTREAPSPAEVKTISEAATKLLTESQEVQRSAGAEVLGTLWKIMGDRIMNAHLDGLDDIRKNKIKEYYEAAEVKAKYKPKAAAPPKPAAAPAGKKPMPGKRPAPGGLKKAAPAAAAPPPTEDAAAPLAPKPTSRPGASKLAGPKSGLAAPSRLGGLKKPGGGLAAPSAAASPRRPVVSPPPPEEPAPPPQPKLGPGRGLAGRPLGKPVPEPAAPAAATQAPTGLSLVERAELEELRAEVERLRRQNEEVRAERTKLTSQIHELQNQNAQLIEDHTRDVLSIKAKETQLVRARSDYEAAEQTVQNQRREVDRLKRELSRQVRATSPPPTDLSDQIYADASGNGRFTDSGYGSHGLYGRRDRLGSGPTSPGGEGKENFDSLSRPGSNLSGKLSPLRADAGSTKSSLSSRGGGQISPTENSESRLGRSQFGTSQSAAGAESWKRAAEVTQNLKQRIEMMKARQGIGRPPQ
;
A
#
# COMPACT_ATOMS: atom_id res chain seq x y z
N MET A 1 27.86 25.62 57.90
CA MET A 1 26.63 25.81 57.11
C MET A 1 26.42 24.58 56.27
N ALA A 2 25.18 24.13 56.07
CA ALA A 2 24.83 23.14 55.06
C ALA A 2 24.10 23.87 53.93
N ASP A 3 24.38 23.54 52.68
CA ASP A 3 23.65 24.10 51.55
C ASP A 3 22.21 23.58 51.60
N GLY A 4 21.26 24.47 51.85
CA GLY A 4 19.85 24.20 51.60
C GLY A 4 19.60 24.27 50.11
N GLU A 5 19.10 23.19 49.51
CA GLU A 5 18.55 23.28 48.15
C GLU A 5 17.31 24.18 48.22
N GLU A 6 17.40 25.39 47.66
CA GLU A 6 16.30 26.36 47.60
C GLU A 6 15.12 25.73 46.84
N ASP A 7 13.95 25.67 47.47
CA ASP A 7 12.77 25.02 46.89
C ASP A 7 12.10 25.91 45.84
N PHE A 8 12.59 25.81 44.60
CA PHE A 8 12.03 26.49 43.44
C PHE A 8 10.70 25.91 42.95
N SER A 9 10.11 24.91 43.63
CA SER A 9 8.84 24.31 43.19
C SER A 9 7.66 25.29 43.22
N ALA A 10 7.70 26.27 44.12
CA ALA A 10 6.68 27.31 44.29
C ALA A 10 6.66 28.41 43.20
N LEU A 11 7.64 28.41 42.27
CA LEU A 11 7.65 29.35 41.14
C LEU A 11 6.72 28.85 40.00
N PRO A 12 6.06 29.75 39.25
CA PRO A 12 5.31 29.38 38.05
C PRO A 12 6.15 28.61 37.01
N LEU A 13 5.53 27.67 36.30
CA LEU A 13 6.24 26.85 35.33
C LEU A 13 7.00 27.65 34.25
N PRO A 14 6.45 28.72 33.62
CA PRO A 14 7.19 29.51 32.64
C PRO A 14 8.46 30.19 33.21
N ASP A 15 8.41 30.67 34.45
CA ASP A 15 9.58 31.26 35.12
C ASP A 15 10.66 30.20 35.40
N ARG A 16 10.23 29.01 35.82
CA ARG A 16 11.12 27.86 36.01
C ARG A 16 11.72 27.35 34.69
N PHE A 17 10.97 27.40 33.59
CA PHE A 17 11.45 27.07 32.24
C PHE A 17 12.55 28.05 31.77
N ALA A 18 12.50 29.31 32.19
CA ALA A 18 13.52 30.33 31.88
C ALA A 18 14.69 30.37 32.88
N HIS A 19 14.64 29.57 33.95
CA HIS A 19 15.55 29.72 35.08
C HIS A 19 17.02 29.43 34.73
N LYS A 20 17.97 30.16 35.37
CA LYS A 20 19.41 30.06 35.09
C LYS A 20 19.96 28.66 35.39
N ASN A 21 19.54 28.05 36.50
CA ASN A 21 19.95 26.69 36.87
C ASN A 21 19.23 25.64 36.00
N TRP A 22 20.00 24.86 35.24
CA TRP A 22 19.48 23.84 34.32
C TRP A 22 18.77 22.68 35.03
N LYS A 23 19.08 22.39 36.30
CA LYS A 23 18.34 21.41 37.12
C LYS A 23 16.88 21.82 37.25
N VAL A 24 16.65 23.07 37.68
CA VAL A 24 15.31 23.66 37.86
C VAL A 24 14.53 23.68 36.54
N ARG A 25 15.19 23.97 35.41
CA ARG A 25 14.56 23.86 34.08
C ARG A 25 14.14 22.42 33.76
N LYS A 26 15.05 21.45 33.92
CA LYS A 26 14.77 20.02 33.70
C LYS A 26 13.59 19.53 34.56
N GLU A 27 13.62 19.85 35.85
CA GLU A 27 12.56 19.48 36.81
C GLU A 27 11.22 20.14 36.46
N ALA A 28 11.24 21.38 35.95
CA ALA A 28 10.04 22.05 35.47
C ALA A 28 9.50 21.41 34.17
N TYR A 29 10.36 20.98 33.25
CA TYR A 29 9.93 20.21 32.07
C TYR A 29 9.32 18.86 32.49
N GLU A 30 9.91 18.16 33.46
CA GLU A 30 9.40 16.90 34.02
C GLU A 30 8.11 17.08 34.86
N ALA A 31 7.85 18.27 35.39
CA ALA A 31 6.58 18.62 36.03
C ALA A 31 5.51 18.96 34.98
N ALA A 32 5.81 19.87 34.06
CA ALA A 32 4.89 20.29 33.00
C ALA A 32 4.44 19.11 32.12
N ALA A 33 5.34 18.18 31.76
CA ALA A 33 4.97 16.97 31.03
C ALA A 33 3.90 16.14 31.76
N LYS A 34 3.93 16.09 33.10
CA LYS A 34 2.91 15.41 33.91
C LYS A 34 1.62 16.23 33.93
N GLU A 35 1.69 17.53 34.13
CA GLU A 35 0.53 18.42 34.14
C GLU A 35 -0.21 18.39 32.79
N PHE A 36 0.49 18.44 31.65
CA PHE A 36 -0.14 18.26 30.33
C PHE A 36 -0.77 16.87 30.17
N SER A 37 -0.14 15.80 30.68
CA SER A 37 -0.72 14.44 30.64
C SER A 37 -1.93 14.24 31.58
N LEU A 38 -2.17 15.17 32.51
CA LEU A 38 -3.31 15.19 33.43
C LEU A 38 -4.38 16.22 33.04
N ALA A 39 -4.08 17.13 32.10
CA ALA A 39 -4.99 18.17 31.64
C ALA A 39 -6.16 17.55 30.86
N ALA A 40 -7.40 17.86 31.27
CA ALA A 40 -8.60 17.23 30.73
C ALA A 40 -9.00 17.72 29.33
N SER A 41 -8.40 18.81 28.82
CA SER A 41 -8.62 19.36 27.47
C SER A 41 -7.66 20.50 27.15
N GLU A 42 -7.59 20.91 25.88
CA GLU A 42 -6.96 22.17 25.42
C GLU A 42 -7.53 23.45 26.09
N SER A 43 -8.63 23.35 26.86
CA SER A 43 -9.18 24.47 27.62
C SER A 43 -8.58 24.66 29.01
N ASP A 44 -7.69 23.76 29.46
CA ASP A 44 -7.02 23.81 30.75
C ASP A 44 -6.15 25.09 30.92
N PRO A 45 -6.12 25.72 32.10
CA PRO A 45 -5.31 26.92 32.35
C PRO A 45 -3.82 26.76 32.02
N VAL A 46 -3.20 25.62 32.35
CA VAL A 46 -1.77 25.37 32.13
C VAL A 46 -1.49 25.24 30.64
N VAL A 47 -2.31 24.46 29.93
CA VAL A 47 -2.22 24.32 28.46
C VAL A 47 -2.39 25.68 27.79
N ARG A 48 -3.41 26.46 28.17
CA ARG A 48 -3.67 27.81 27.62
C ARG A 48 -2.53 28.80 27.87
N GLN A 49 -1.83 28.70 29.00
CA GLN A 49 -0.65 29.52 29.26
C GLN A 49 0.46 29.20 28.25
N PHE A 50 0.81 27.92 28.06
CA PHE A 50 1.84 27.51 27.11
C PHE A 50 1.46 27.65 25.62
N VAL A 51 0.16 27.73 25.29
CA VAL A 51 -0.35 28.17 23.97
C VAL A 51 -0.18 29.68 23.79
N SER A 52 -0.36 30.46 24.86
CA SER A 52 -0.20 31.92 24.83
C SER A 52 1.27 32.31 24.70
N ASP A 53 2.12 31.78 25.58
CA ASP A 53 3.55 32.06 25.71
C ASP A 53 4.42 31.23 24.75
N ALA A 54 3.90 30.94 23.56
CA ALA A 54 4.45 29.98 22.59
C ALA A 54 5.96 30.16 22.29
N GLY A 55 6.48 31.40 22.35
CA GLY A 55 7.91 31.70 22.15
C GLY A 55 8.85 30.97 23.12
N ILE A 56 8.37 30.53 24.29
CA ILE A 56 9.17 29.80 25.29
C ILE A 56 9.73 28.49 24.73
N TRP A 57 8.97 27.82 23.84
CA TRP A 57 9.33 26.50 23.31
C TRP A 57 10.64 26.50 22.52
N LYS A 58 11.05 27.64 21.92
CA LYS A 58 12.36 27.80 21.27
C LYS A 58 13.52 27.64 22.25
N GLY A 59 13.35 28.12 23.48
CA GLY A 59 14.31 27.91 24.58
C GLY A 59 14.33 26.47 25.07
N VAL A 60 13.14 25.85 25.19
CA VAL A 60 12.96 24.48 25.69
C VAL A 60 13.58 23.42 24.77
N VAL A 61 13.20 23.39 23.48
CA VAL A 61 13.73 22.41 22.52
C VAL A 61 15.19 22.69 22.13
N GLY A 62 15.63 23.92 22.36
CA GLY A 62 16.96 24.43 22.05
C GLY A 62 17.89 24.59 23.26
N ASP A 63 17.54 24.02 24.43
CA ASP A 63 18.26 24.23 25.70
C ASP A 63 19.75 23.91 25.58
N SER A 64 20.58 24.75 26.21
CA SER A 64 22.03 24.59 26.29
C SER A 64 22.50 23.31 26.98
N ASN A 65 21.66 22.70 27.83
CA ASN A 65 21.97 21.48 28.56
C ASN A 65 21.22 20.27 27.96
N VAL A 66 21.97 19.28 27.44
CA VAL A 66 21.41 18.07 26.78
C VAL A 66 20.64 17.11 27.69
N ALA A 67 20.61 17.34 29.00
CA ALA A 67 19.73 16.64 29.94
C ALA A 67 18.42 17.40 30.17
N ALA A 68 18.46 18.73 30.28
CA ALA A 68 17.26 19.56 30.28
C ALA A 68 16.53 19.48 28.93
N GLN A 69 17.25 19.66 27.80
CA GLN A 69 16.70 19.58 26.44
C GLN A 69 15.93 18.28 26.16
N GLN A 70 16.41 17.14 26.66
CA GLN A 70 15.76 15.84 26.46
C GLN A 70 14.38 15.76 27.15
N GLU A 71 14.24 16.39 28.33
CA GLU A 71 12.95 16.43 29.02
C GLU A 71 12.07 17.57 28.52
N GLY A 72 12.66 18.68 28.06
CA GLY A 72 11.96 19.77 27.37
C GLY A 72 11.30 19.31 26.06
N LEU A 73 11.98 18.49 25.27
CA LEU A 73 11.39 17.83 24.10
C LEU A 73 10.24 16.88 24.48
N GLY A 74 10.33 16.22 25.64
CA GLY A 74 9.25 15.36 26.16
C GLY A 74 8.03 16.16 26.65
N ALA A 75 8.27 17.29 27.29
CA ALA A 75 7.22 18.24 27.66
C ALA A 75 6.53 18.84 26.43
N LEU A 76 7.26 19.04 25.31
CA LEU A 76 6.64 19.45 24.05
C LEU A 76 5.75 18.36 23.45
N CYS A 77 6.16 17.09 23.44
CA CYS A 77 5.28 16.00 23.01
C CYS A 77 3.96 15.99 23.82
N ALA A 78 4.07 15.92 25.15
CA ALA A 78 2.91 15.91 26.04
C ALA A 78 2.03 17.17 25.93
N PHE A 79 2.62 18.32 25.60
CA PHE A 79 1.86 19.54 25.28
C PHE A 79 1.12 19.41 23.94
N LEU A 80 1.79 18.97 22.87
CA LEU A 80 1.17 18.82 21.55
C LEU A 80 0.04 17.78 21.55
N ASP A 81 0.15 16.75 22.41
CA ASP A 81 -0.92 15.77 22.60
C ASP A 81 -2.26 16.43 22.98
N ILE A 82 -2.23 17.43 23.87
CA ILE A 82 -3.42 18.04 24.49
C ILE A 82 -3.75 19.46 24.00
N ALA A 83 -2.81 20.19 23.39
CA ALA A 83 -2.96 21.62 23.07
C ALA A 83 -3.70 21.94 21.76
N GLY A 84 -4.14 20.91 21.03
CA GLY A 84 -4.97 21.04 19.84
C GLY A 84 -4.32 21.82 18.68
N THR A 85 -5.11 22.08 17.64
CA THR A 85 -4.65 22.79 16.44
C THR A 85 -4.20 24.23 16.74
N GLN A 86 -4.77 24.90 17.76
CA GLN A 86 -4.33 26.23 18.20
C GLN A 86 -2.95 26.21 18.89
N GLY A 87 -2.64 25.19 19.69
CA GLY A 87 -1.29 24.99 20.22
C GLY A 87 -0.28 24.71 19.10
N CYS A 88 -0.55 23.67 18.31
CA CYS A 88 0.27 23.26 17.16
C CYS A 88 0.64 24.46 16.24
N THR A 89 -0.36 25.19 15.75
CA THR A 89 -0.13 26.29 14.79
C THR A 89 0.61 27.49 15.39
N ARG A 90 0.53 27.72 16.70
CA ARG A 90 1.23 28.82 17.40
C ARG A 90 2.65 28.46 17.81
N THR A 91 2.96 27.19 18.07
CA THR A 91 4.29 26.77 18.56
C THR A 91 5.22 26.26 17.47
N ARG A 92 4.72 25.77 16.32
CA ARG A 92 5.58 25.19 15.27
C ARG A 92 6.70 26.13 14.78
N SER A 93 6.37 27.38 14.46
CA SER A 93 7.28 28.34 13.81
C SER A 93 8.38 28.91 14.71
N VAL A 94 8.39 28.53 15.99
CA VAL A 94 9.49 28.78 16.93
C VAL A 94 10.21 27.50 17.34
N ALA A 95 9.57 26.33 17.17
CA ALA A 95 10.07 25.02 17.57
C ALA A 95 10.69 24.21 16.43
N VAL A 96 10.01 24.01 15.29
CA VAL A 96 10.38 23.04 14.23
C VAL A 96 11.80 23.27 13.70
N THR A 97 12.11 24.49 13.25
CA THR A 97 13.47 24.89 12.87
C THR A 97 14.51 24.55 13.97
N THR A 98 14.20 24.84 15.23
CA THR A 98 15.11 24.60 16.37
C THR A 98 15.25 23.10 16.71
N ILE A 99 14.19 22.31 16.52
CA ILE A 99 14.18 20.85 16.65
C ILE A 99 15.07 20.22 15.57
N ALA A 100 15.03 20.75 14.34
CA ALA A 100 15.89 20.29 13.26
C ALA A 100 17.38 20.60 13.52
N GLU A 101 17.69 21.81 13.99
CA GLU A 101 19.08 22.24 14.27
C GLU A 101 19.70 21.56 15.51
N LYS A 102 18.90 21.25 16.55
CA LYS A 102 19.42 20.81 17.87
C LYS A 102 18.84 19.50 18.41
N GLY A 103 17.64 19.12 18.02
CA GLY A 103 16.96 17.90 18.48
C GLY A 103 17.37 16.66 17.67
N LEU A 104 17.04 16.65 16.37
CA LEU A 104 17.38 15.56 15.44
C LEU A 104 18.88 15.19 15.42
N PRO A 105 19.85 16.14 15.42
CA PRO A 105 21.28 15.82 15.46
C PRO A 105 21.82 15.54 16.86
N SER A 106 20.97 15.39 17.89
CA SER A 106 21.43 15.03 19.24
C SER A 106 22.20 13.69 19.27
N THR A 107 23.14 13.56 20.20
CA THR A 107 23.84 12.28 20.46
C THR A 107 23.08 11.34 21.38
N ARG A 108 21.99 11.80 22.03
CA ARG A 108 21.19 11.01 22.96
C ARG A 108 19.98 10.39 22.20
N PRO A 109 19.84 9.05 22.12
CA PRO A 109 18.77 8.44 21.34
C PRO A 109 17.35 8.89 21.74
N ALA A 110 17.07 8.96 23.04
CA ALA A 110 15.76 9.42 23.54
C ALA A 110 15.47 10.90 23.19
N ALA A 111 16.50 11.76 23.10
CA ALA A 111 16.32 13.13 22.64
C ALA A 111 16.00 13.20 21.13
N LYS A 112 16.65 12.36 20.31
CA LYS A 112 16.29 12.22 18.90
C LYS A 112 14.86 11.73 18.71
N GLN A 113 14.46 10.70 19.44
CA GLN A 113 13.14 10.09 19.34
C GLN A 113 12.04 11.10 19.71
N LYS A 114 12.18 11.81 20.83
CA LYS A 114 11.27 12.90 21.21
C LYS A 114 11.28 14.06 20.22
N ALA A 115 12.44 14.40 19.63
CA ALA A 115 12.54 15.42 18.59
C ALA A 115 11.78 15.04 17.30
N LEU A 116 11.88 13.78 16.85
CA LEU A 116 11.11 13.28 15.71
C LEU A 116 9.62 13.20 16.05
N GLU A 117 9.26 12.67 17.22
CA GLU A 117 7.88 12.52 17.66
C GLU A 117 7.15 13.87 17.74
N ALA A 118 7.82 14.92 18.23
CA ALA A 118 7.27 16.28 18.20
C ALA A 118 6.98 16.76 16.76
N LEU A 119 7.81 16.42 15.76
CA LEU A 119 7.52 16.73 14.36
C LEU A 119 6.31 15.94 13.85
N MET A 120 6.17 14.66 14.19
CA MET A 120 4.99 13.87 13.80
C MET A 120 3.69 14.42 14.42
N LEU A 121 3.72 14.79 15.71
CA LEU A 121 2.58 15.39 16.40
C LEU A 121 2.17 16.75 15.81
N TYR A 122 3.11 17.56 15.34
CA TYR A 122 2.81 18.78 14.57
C TYR A 122 2.06 18.47 13.26
N ILE A 123 2.45 17.40 12.55
CA ILE A 123 1.81 16.98 11.30
C ILE A 123 0.40 16.41 11.56
N GLU A 124 0.23 15.57 12.57
CA GLU A 124 -1.07 14.96 12.93
C GLU A 124 -2.14 15.98 13.35
N THR A 125 -1.72 17.08 13.99
CA THR A 125 -2.61 18.01 14.69
C THR A 125 -3.00 19.23 13.85
N ASP A 126 -2.34 19.45 12.71
CA ASP A 126 -2.73 20.45 11.69
C ASP A 126 -2.57 19.88 10.27
N LYS A 127 -1.39 20.02 9.65
CA LYS A 127 -1.05 19.53 8.30
C LYS A 127 0.47 19.50 8.07
N PRO A 128 0.99 18.71 7.12
CA PRO A 128 2.44 18.52 6.95
C PRO A 128 3.18 19.70 6.33
N ASP A 129 2.61 20.39 5.34
CA ASP A 129 3.34 21.35 4.49
C ASP A 129 4.17 22.39 5.27
N PRO A 130 3.65 23.07 6.32
CA PRO A 130 4.42 24.04 7.10
C PRO A 130 5.63 23.44 7.84
N VAL A 131 5.57 22.14 8.19
CA VAL A 131 6.71 21.43 8.79
C VAL A 131 7.77 21.16 7.72
N ILE A 132 7.35 20.70 6.52
CA ILE A 132 8.26 20.48 5.38
C ILE A 132 8.91 21.79 4.92
N GLU A 133 8.15 22.88 4.84
CA GLU A 133 8.63 24.23 4.50
C GLU A 133 9.74 24.72 5.44
N GLU A 134 9.64 24.45 6.76
CA GLU A 134 10.70 24.78 7.71
C GLU A 134 11.92 23.83 7.64
N LEU A 135 11.73 22.55 7.30
CA LEU A 135 12.83 21.57 7.21
C LEU A 135 13.67 21.74 5.93
N LEU A 136 13.08 22.15 4.80
CA LEU A 136 13.77 22.26 3.51
C LEU A 136 14.99 23.20 3.51
N PRO A 137 14.95 24.41 4.10
CA PRO A 137 16.14 25.26 4.25
C PRO A 137 17.30 24.60 4.99
N ILE A 138 17.02 23.74 5.98
CA ILE A 138 18.02 23.06 6.82
C ILE A 138 18.85 22.05 6.02
N LEU A 139 18.36 21.57 4.88
CA LEU A 139 19.16 20.79 3.91
C LEU A 139 20.35 21.57 3.31
N SER A 140 20.42 22.88 3.56
CA SER A 140 21.53 23.77 3.18
C SER A 140 22.43 24.18 4.36
N HIS A 141 22.23 23.60 5.56
CA HIS A 141 22.91 24.03 6.79
C HIS A 141 24.41 23.69 6.80
N LYS A 142 25.24 24.53 7.41
CA LYS A 142 26.72 24.43 7.39
C LYS A 142 27.30 23.18 8.08
N GLN A 143 26.51 22.44 8.86
CA GLN A 143 26.93 21.23 9.55
C GLN A 143 26.32 19.98 8.90
N PRO A 144 27.12 19.07 8.29
CA PRO A 144 26.61 17.87 7.61
C PRO A 144 25.76 16.95 8.49
N LYS A 145 26.06 16.87 9.79
CA LYS A 145 25.29 16.10 10.77
C LYS A 145 23.83 16.57 10.87
N VAL A 146 23.58 17.86 10.72
CA VAL A 146 22.23 18.47 10.78
C VAL A 146 21.46 18.15 9.49
N ILE A 147 22.11 18.29 8.32
CA ILE A 147 21.51 17.88 7.04
C ILE A 147 21.15 16.39 7.08
N ALA A 148 22.08 15.52 7.48
CA ALA A 148 21.85 14.07 7.53
C ALA A 148 20.72 13.68 8.49
N ALA A 149 20.60 14.35 9.65
CA ALA A 149 19.49 14.13 10.59
C ALA A 149 18.15 14.71 10.11
N THR A 150 18.18 15.77 9.30
CA THR A 150 16.98 16.35 8.67
C THR A 150 16.46 15.43 7.56
N LEU A 151 17.35 14.89 6.72
CA LEU A 151 17.01 13.86 5.73
C LEU A 151 16.42 12.61 6.39
N ASP A 152 17.05 12.14 7.48
CA ASP A 152 16.56 11.02 8.31
C ASP A 152 15.11 11.23 8.79
N ALA A 153 14.79 12.44 9.27
CA ALA A 153 13.43 12.78 9.70
C ALA A 153 12.45 12.89 8.51
N LEU A 154 12.86 13.45 7.38
CA LEU A 154 12.04 13.47 6.16
C LEU A 154 11.69 12.05 5.70
N THR A 155 12.64 11.10 5.71
CA THR A 155 12.38 9.69 5.38
C THR A 155 11.31 9.11 6.29
N GLN A 156 11.43 9.32 7.61
CA GLN A 156 10.46 8.82 8.59
C GLN A 156 9.08 9.51 8.47
N ILE A 157 9.03 10.78 8.04
CA ILE A 157 7.77 11.50 7.77
C ILE A 157 7.05 10.89 6.55
N TYR A 158 7.76 10.61 5.44
CA TYR A 158 7.15 9.95 4.29
C TYR A 158 6.76 8.49 4.58
N HIS A 159 7.54 7.76 5.37
CA HIS A 159 7.21 6.40 5.80
C HIS A 159 5.90 6.37 6.62
N ALA A 160 5.75 7.30 7.58
CA ALA A 160 4.60 7.35 8.47
C ALA A 160 3.30 7.86 7.79
N PHE A 161 3.39 8.96 7.03
CA PHE A 161 2.21 9.66 6.50
C PHE A 161 1.93 9.42 5.01
N GLY A 162 2.95 9.01 4.24
CA GLY A 162 2.83 8.73 2.81
C GLY A 162 2.75 9.95 1.89
N CYS A 163 3.10 9.73 0.63
CA CYS A 163 3.11 10.78 -0.41
C CYS A 163 1.72 11.26 -0.86
N LYS A 164 0.63 10.68 -0.34
CA LYS A 164 -0.74 11.19 -0.51
C LYS A 164 -1.03 12.35 0.46
N THR A 165 -0.45 12.28 1.65
CA THR A 165 -0.67 13.21 2.76
C THR A 165 0.39 14.32 2.76
N VAL A 166 1.65 13.95 2.51
CA VAL A 166 2.79 14.87 2.46
C VAL A 166 3.16 15.09 0.99
N GLU A 167 3.13 16.34 0.49
CA GLU A 167 3.50 16.59 -0.91
C GLU A 167 5.00 16.26 -1.14
N PRO A 168 5.34 15.41 -2.13
CA PRO A 168 6.75 15.06 -2.39
C PRO A 168 7.46 16.06 -3.31
N LYS A 169 6.75 16.87 -4.12
CA LYS A 169 7.39 17.76 -5.12
C LYS A 169 8.42 18.72 -4.52
N PRO A 170 8.20 19.37 -3.35
CA PRO A 170 9.20 20.26 -2.74
C PRO A 170 10.48 19.53 -2.32
N VAL A 171 10.36 18.30 -1.81
CA VAL A 171 11.49 17.47 -1.36
C VAL A 171 12.24 16.87 -2.54
N LEU A 172 11.53 16.36 -3.56
CA LEU A 172 12.14 15.85 -4.80
C LEU A 172 13.01 16.92 -5.49
N LYS A 173 12.53 18.16 -5.57
CA LYS A 173 13.30 19.31 -6.10
C LYS A 173 14.54 19.66 -5.26
N ALA A 174 14.62 19.26 -3.99
CA ALA A 174 15.79 19.47 -3.14
C ALA A 174 16.83 18.33 -3.24
N LEU A 175 16.46 17.15 -3.74
CA LEU A 175 17.36 15.97 -3.80
C LEU A 175 18.67 16.22 -4.57
N PRO A 176 18.69 16.81 -5.79
CA PRO A 176 19.94 16.98 -6.54
C PRO A 176 21.02 17.76 -5.77
N LYS A 177 20.60 18.73 -4.94
CA LYS A 177 21.50 19.53 -4.09
C LYS A 177 22.18 18.69 -3.01
N VAL A 178 21.45 17.81 -2.32
CA VAL A 178 22.04 16.92 -1.29
C VAL A 178 22.81 15.75 -1.90
N TYR A 179 22.46 15.31 -3.12
CA TYR A 179 23.27 14.39 -3.91
C TYR A 179 24.63 14.96 -4.35
N GLY A 180 24.72 16.30 -4.50
CA GLY A 180 25.97 17.01 -4.74
C GLY A 180 26.85 17.22 -3.51
N HIS A 181 26.38 16.89 -2.30
CA HIS A 181 27.06 17.22 -1.05
C HIS A 181 28.33 16.39 -0.80
N ALA A 182 29.38 17.00 -0.27
CA ALA A 182 30.68 16.34 -0.08
C ALA A 182 30.61 15.16 0.91
N ASP A 183 29.99 15.37 2.07
CA ASP A 183 29.86 14.35 3.13
C ASP A 183 29.14 13.09 2.64
N LYS A 184 29.71 11.91 2.96
CA LYS A 184 29.18 10.61 2.53
C LYS A 184 27.85 10.25 3.21
N ASN A 185 27.67 10.61 4.48
CA ASN A 185 26.49 10.26 5.26
C ASN A 185 25.27 11.09 4.82
N VAL A 186 25.48 12.36 4.44
CA VAL A 186 24.44 13.19 3.80
C VAL A 186 23.95 12.54 2.51
N ARG A 187 24.87 12.08 1.64
CA ARG A 187 24.51 11.38 0.40
C ARG A 187 23.83 10.03 0.66
N ALA A 188 24.26 9.27 1.67
CA ALA A 188 23.60 8.03 2.08
C ALA A 188 22.16 8.28 2.55
N LYS A 189 21.92 9.27 3.42
CA LYS A 189 20.56 9.63 3.87
C LYS A 189 19.69 10.20 2.75
N ALA A 190 20.28 10.86 1.75
CA ALA A 190 19.56 11.22 0.52
C ALA A 190 19.15 9.99 -0.29
N GLN A 191 19.98 8.93 -0.36
CA GLN A 191 19.60 7.65 -0.98
C GLN A 191 18.47 6.96 -0.21
N GLU A 192 18.52 6.92 1.12
CA GLU A 192 17.46 6.34 1.95
C GLU A 192 16.11 7.06 1.74
N LEU A 193 16.10 8.39 1.77
CA LEU A 193 14.92 9.21 1.45
C LEU A 193 14.39 8.95 0.04
N THR A 194 15.29 8.84 -0.95
CA THR A 194 14.91 8.62 -2.35
C THR A 194 14.35 7.21 -2.58
N VAL A 195 14.81 6.21 -1.84
CA VAL A 195 14.26 4.84 -1.88
C VAL A 195 12.88 4.78 -1.23
N GLU A 196 12.66 5.46 -0.10
CA GLU A 196 11.29 5.58 0.46
C GLU A 196 10.36 6.30 -0.52
N LEU A 197 10.78 7.42 -1.12
CA LEU A 197 9.97 8.11 -2.13
C LEU A 197 9.69 7.20 -3.36
N TYR A 198 10.62 6.34 -3.78
CA TYR A 198 10.35 5.32 -4.82
C TYR A 198 9.36 4.24 -4.35
N ARG A 199 9.36 3.86 -3.07
CA ARG A 199 8.39 2.89 -2.51
C ARG A 199 6.95 3.38 -2.71
N TRP A 200 6.72 4.68 -2.49
CA TRP A 200 5.41 5.35 -2.68
C TRP A 200 5.06 5.71 -4.12
N LEU A 201 6.05 6.11 -4.93
CA LEU A 201 5.83 6.76 -6.24
C LEU A 201 6.28 5.93 -7.45
N LYS A 202 7.07 4.88 -7.21
CA LYS A 202 7.80 4.08 -8.21
C LYS A 202 8.43 5.01 -9.26
N ASP A 203 8.34 4.72 -10.55
CA ASP A 203 8.99 5.53 -11.60
C ASP A 203 8.38 6.93 -11.82
N ALA A 204 7.19 7.23 -11.28
CA ALA A 204 6.52 8.52 -11.48
C ALA A 204 7.28 9.72 -10.89
N MET A 205 8.19 9.50 -9.93
CA MET A 205 9.04 10.57 -9.39
C MET A 205 10.22 10.94 -10.30
N LYS A 206 10.67 10.05 -11.20
CA LYS A 206 11.89 10.24 -11.99
C LYS A 206 11.86 11.53 -12.85
N PRO A 207 10.77 11.88 -13.57
CA PRO A 207 10.70 13.11 -14.35
C PRO A 207 10.92 14.42 -13.57
N LEU A 208 10.86 14.41 -12.23
CA LEU A 208 10.89 15.61 -11.39
C LEU A 208 12.30 16.01 -10.90
N PHE A 209 13.30 15.13 -11.02
CA PHE A 209 14.68 15.40 -10.54
C PHE A 209 15.78 14.47 -11.12
N TRP A 210 15.43 13.39 -11.82
CA TRP A 210 16.39 12.34 -12.20
C TRP A 210 17.46 12.82 -13.19
N GLY A 211 17.10 13.75 -14.08
CA GLY A 211 18.02 14.35 -15.06
C GLY A 211 19.14 15.18 -14.44
N ASP A 212 18.95 15.69 -13.22
CA ASP A 212 19.95 16.47 -12.48
C ASP A 212 20.95 15.58 -11.71
N LEU A 213 20.72 14.27 -11.67
CA LEU A 213 21.63 13.30 -11.05
C LEU A 213 22.70 12.81 -12.04
N LYS A 214 23.89 12.50 -11.53
CA LYS A 214 24.97 11.91 -12.36
C LYS A 214 24.59 10.48 -12.77
N PRO A 215 24.97 9.99 -13.96
CA PRO A 215 24.62 8.63 -14.41
C PRO A 215 24.99 7.50 -13.43
N VAL A 216 26.09 7.64 -12.68
CA VAL A 216 26.47 6.67 -11.63
C VAL A 216 25.46 6.67 -10.46
N GLN A 217 24.94 7.84 -10.09
CA GLN A 217 23.94 7.98 -9.02
C GLN A 217 22.58 7.41 -9.45
N GLN A 218 22.21 7.60 -10.72
CA GLN A 218 21.03 6.97 -11.34
C GLN A 218 21.16 5.44 -11.30
N GLN A 219 22.28 4.88 -11.78
CA GLN A 219 22.55 3.44 -11.77
C GLN A 219 22.58 2.84 -10.35
N ASP A 220 23.14 3.55 -9.37
CA ASP A 220 23.15 3.08 -7.99
C ASP A 220 21.78 3.19 -7.31
N LEU A 221 20.91 4.10 -7.76
CA LEU A 221 19.52 4.18 -7.31
C LEU A 221 18.65 3.09 -7.94
N ASP A 222 18.74 2.82 -9.24
CA ASP A 222 17.98 1.72 -9.87
C ASP A 222 18.32 0.37 -9.21
N LYS A 223 19.59 0.11 -8.85
CA LYS A 223 20.01 -1.08 -8.06
C LYS A 223 19.40 -1.17 -6.66
N LEU A 224 18.94 -0.05 -6.09
CA LEU A 224 18.21 -0.02 -4.82
C LEU A 224 16.70 -0.15 -5.06
N PHE A 225 16.19 0.48 -6.12
CA PHE A 225 14.79 0.41 -6.53
C PHE A 225 14.35 -1.01 -6.87
N GLU A 226 15.13 -1.80 -7.60
CA GLU A 226 14.81 -3.21 -7.89
C GLU A 226 14.60 -4.08 -6.62
N LYS A 227 15.04 -3.64 -5.43
CA LYS A 227 14.78 -4.34 -4.15
C LYS A 227 13.43 -3.98 -3.51
N VAL A 228 12.85 -2.85 -3.90
CA VAL A 228 11.63 -2.22 -3.34
C VAL A 228 10.53 -2.10 -4.43
N LYS A 229 10.84 -2.56 -5.64
CA LYS A 229 9.97 -2.59 -6.81
C LYS A 229 8.83 -3.60 -6.63
N ASP A 230 9.17 -4.80 -6.19
CA ASP A 230 8.24 -5.91 -5.95
C ASP A 230 7.64 -5.89 -4.54
N GLU A 231 8.03 -4.93 -3.68
CA GLU A 231 7.30 -4.66 -2.43
C GLU A 231 5.87 -4.18 -2.74
N PRO A 232 4.86 -4.66 -1.99
CA PRO A 232 3.48 -4.17 -2.12
C PRO A 232 3.42 -2.67 -1.83
N PRO A 233 2.44 -1.94 -2.40
CA PRO A 233 2.29 -0.50 -2.17
C PRO A 233 2.27 -0.17 -0.67
N PRO A 234 3.05 0.81 -0.21
CA PRO A 234 3.10 1.18 1.20
C PRO A 234 1.75 1.73 1.68
N LYS A 235 1.30 1.24 2.84
CA LYS A 235 0.12 1.73 3.58
C LYS A 235 0.49 2.89 4.50
N GLN A 236 -0.46 3.75 4.83
CA GLN A 236 -0.20 4.89 5.73
C GLN A 236 -0.19 4.42 7.20
N GLU A 237 1.00 4.34 7.82
CA GLU A 237 1.15 3.87 9.19
C GLU A 237 0.57 4.82 10.26
N ARG A 238 0.57 6.13 9.98
CA ARG A 238 0.15 7.18 10.92
C ARG A 238 -0.87 8.13 10.28
N LEU A 239 -2.10 8.08 10.77
CA LEU A 239 -3.22 8.91 10.29
C LEU A 239 -3.23 10.28 10.98
N LEU A 240 -3.60 11.35 10.28
CA LEU A 240 -3.85 12.67 10.90
C LEU A 240 -5.05 12.59 11.84
N ARG A 241 -5.11 13.44 12.89
CA ARG A 241 -6.26 13.50 13.82
C ARG A 241 -7.58 13.79 13.11
N SER A 242 -7.53 14.52 11.99
CA SER A 242 -8.69 14.76 11.09
C SER A 242 -9.13 13.50 10.32
N GLN A 243 -8.20 12.62 9.94
CA GLN A 243 -8.48 11.32 9.32
C GLN A 243 -9.00 10.31 10.36
N GLN A 244 -8.40 10.30 11.56
CA GLN A 244 -8.83 9.47 12.71
C GLN A 244 -10.29 9.78 13.09
N ALA A 245 -10.62 11.05 13.33
CA ALA A 245 -11.99 11.48 13.67
C ALA A 245 -13.01 11.17 12.55
N ALA A 246 -12.60 11.20 11.27
CA ALA A 246 -13.46 10.79 10.16
C ALA A 246 -13.72 9.27 10.15
N LYS A 247 -12.71 8.44 10.50
CA LYS A 247 -12.85 6.99 10.62
C LYS A 247 -13.74 6.60 11.81
N GLU A 248 -13.57 7.25 12.96
CA GLU A 248 -14.43 7.07 14.14
C GLU A 248 -15.89 7.47 13.86
N ALA A 249 -16.11 8.61 13.19
CA ALA A 249 -17.45 9.05 12.80
C ALA A 249 -18.13 8.09 11.80
N ALA A 250 -17.36 7.36 10.98
CA ALA A 250 -17.89 6.31 10.12
C ALA A 250 -18.20 5.02 10.91
N ALA A 251 -17.32 4.60 11.83
CA ALA A 251 -17.50 3.43 12.67
C ALA A 251 -18.68 3.55 13.65
N ALA A 252 -19.00 4.77 14.11
CA ALA A 252 -20.13 5.05 14.99
C ALA A 252 -21.52 4.93 14.32
N ALA A 253 -21.60 4.63 13.01
CA ALA A 253 -22.86 4.47 12.31
C ALA A 253 -23.53 3.11 12.62
N PRO A 254 -24.80 3.08 13.11
CA PRO A 254 -25.45 1.83 13.51
C PRO A 254 -25.81 0.96 12.30
N GLY A 255 -24.99 -0.07 12.04
CA GLY A 255 -25.22 -1.04 10.97
C GLY A 255 -24.00 -1.83 10.49
N GLY A 256 -22.78 -1.50 10.95
CA GLY A 256 -21.57 -2.24 10.61
C GLY A 256 -21.57 -3.67 11.16
N GLY A 257 -21.62 -4.66 10.26
CA GLY A 257 -21.25 -6.05 10.56
C GLY A 257 -19.75 -6.26 10.42
N ASP A 258 -19.18 -7.11 11.27
CA ASP A 258 -17.76 -7.15 11.65
C ASP A 258 -16.83 -7.85 10.64
N ASP A 259 -17.03 -7.62 9.33
CA ASP A 259 -16.50 -8.46 8.24
C ASP A 259 -16.01 -7.66 7.00
N TYR A 260 -15.67 -6.37 7.16
CA TYR A 260 -15.33 -5.44 6.06
C TYR A 260 -14.14 -4.50 6.36
N ALA A 261 -13.30 -4.81 7.35
CA ALA A 261 -12.39 -3.82 7.95
C ALA A 261 -11.00 -3.64 7.27
N ASP A 262 -10.56 -4.54 6.38
CA ASP A 262 -9.14 -4.60 5.91
C ASP A 262 -8.92 -4.24 4.42
N GLU A 263 -9.97 -4.00 3.63
CA GLU A 263 -9.87 -3.61 2.20
C GLU A 263 -9.93 -2.08 1.94
N GLU A 264 -9.64 -1.24 2.94
CA GLU A 264 -9.89 0.21 2.84
C GLU A 264 -8.82 1.04 2.10
N GLU A 265 -7.61 0.50 1.86
CA GLU A 265 -6.52 1.21 1.16
C GLU A 265 -6.08 0.55 -0.16
N GLU A 266 -6.75 0.88 -1.27
CA GLU A 266 -6.24 0.63 -2.63
C GLU A 266 -6.33 1.87 -3.54
N GLU A 267 -5.29 2.05 -4.36
CA GLU A 267 -5.28 2.65 -5.70
C GLU A 267 -5.94 4.03 -5.95
N ALA A 268 -5.84 4.95 -5.01
CA ALA A 268 -5.68 6.37 -5.38
C ALA A 268 -4.25 6.60 -5.90
N ALA A 269 -4.05 6.45 -7.22
CA ALA A 269 -2.76 6.73 -7.87
C ALA A 269 -2.37 8.21 -7.69
N ILE A 270 -1.14 8.45 -7.20
CA ILE A 270 -0.68 9.80 -6.81
C ILE A 270 -0.26 10.56 -8.07
N ASP A 271 -1.17 11.40 -8.57
CA ASP A 271 -1.07 12.11 -9.85
C ASP A 271 -0.02 13.25 -9.79
N LEU A 272 1.26 12.86 -9.82
CA LEU A 272 2.43 13.75 -9.79
C LEU A 272 2.94 14.09 -11.19
N GLU A 273 2.06 14.22 -12.17
CA GLU A 273 2.46 14.73 -13.48
C GLU A 273 3.26 16.05 -13.33
N PRO A 274 4.37 16.21 -14.07
CA PRO A 274 5.10 17.47 -14.12
C PRO A 274 4.17 18.61 -14.54
N GLU A 275 4.33 19.75 -13.89
CA GLU A 275 3.63 20.97 -14.26
C GLU A 275 4.33 21.61 -15.47
N TYR A 276 4.12 20.99 -16.63
CA TYR A 276 4.55 21.53 -17.91
C TYR A 276 3.88 22.88 -18.17
N GLU A 277 4.67 23.89 -18.52
CA GLU A 277 4.15 25.18 -18.96
C GLU A 277 3.21 25.00 -20.16
N ALA A 278 2.04 25.65 -20.11
CA ALA A 278 1.00 25.45 -21.11
C ALA A 278 1.33 26.21 -22.40
N VAL A 279 1.61 25.48 -23.48
CA VAL A 279 2.01 26.06 -24.76
C VAL A 279 0.79 26.57 -25.51
N ASP A 280 0.79 27.84 -25.94
CA ASP A 280 -0.15 28.31 -26.96
C ASP A 280 0.28 27.80 -28.34
N VAL A 281 -0.54 26.88 -28.88
CA VAL A 281 -0.33 26.24 -30.18
C VAL A 281 -1.08 26.93 -31.31
N LEU A 282 -2.00 27.87 -31.01
CA LEU A 282 -2.88 28.48 -32.03
C LEU A 282 -2.10 29.33 -33.03
N ALA A 283 -1.03 30.00 -32.58
CA ALA A 283 -0.13 30.75 -33.46
C ALA A 283 0.65 29.86 -34.46
N ALA A 284 0.75 28.55 -34.19
CA ALA A 284 1.41 27.57 -35.06
C ALA A 284 0.43 26.83 -36.00
N ILE A 285 -0.88 27.05 -35.87
CA ILE A 285 -1.89 26.46 -36.78
C ILE A 285 -1.84 27.20 -38.14
N PRO A 286 -1.75 26.49 -39.28
CA PRO A 286 -1.80 27.12 -40.59
C PRO A 286 -3.11 27.88 -40.83
N LYS A 287 -3.03 29.15 -41.26
CA LYS A 287 -4.20 30.01 -41.52
C LYS A 287 -5.07 29.53 -42.68
N ASP A 288 -4.50 28.70 -43.55
CA ASP A 288 -5.14 28.04 -44.69
C ASP A 288 -5.71 26.65 -44.34
N TYR A 289 -5.65 26.22 -43.07
CA TYR A 289 -6.12 24.92 -42.60
C TYR A 289 -7.51 24.54 -43.13
N SER A 290 -8.50 25.42 -42.95
CA SER A 290 -9.89 25.13 -43.32
C SER A 290 -10.13 25.09 -44.84
N GLU A 291 -9.29 25.78 -45.62
CA GLU A 291 -9.29 25.70 -47.09
C GLU A 291 -8.62 24.41 -47.56
N ARG A 292 -7.43 24.09 -47.06
CA ARG A 292 -6.72 22.84 -47.37
C ARG A 292 -7.53 21.61 -46.96
N LEU A 293 -8.24 21.65 -45.83
CA LEU A 293 -9.17 20.61 -45.37
C LEU A 293 -10.50 20.57 -46.16
N ALA A 294 -10.76 21.56 -47.01
CA ALA A 294 -11.86 21.55 -47.98
C ALA A 294 -11.43 21.08 -49.38
N SER A 295 -10.11 21.00 -49.68
CA SER A 295 -9.59 20.55 -50.97
C SER A 295 -10.13 19.16 -51.35
N SER A 296 -10.46 18.98 -52.64
CA SER A 296 -10.87 17.68 -53.19
C SER A 296 -9.74 16.65 -53.16
N LYS A 297 -8.47 17.09 -53.23
CA LYS A 297 -7.29 16.24 -53.15
C LYS A 297 -7.06 15.79 -51.70
N TRP A 298 -7.02 14.49 -51.47
CA TRP A 298 -6.84 13.93 -50.12
C TRP A 298 -5.44 14.20 -49.54
N LYS A 299 -4.43 14.45 -50.39
CA LYS A 299 -3.07 14.79 -49.95
C LYS A 299 -3.06 16.14 -49.22
N ASP A 300 -3.58 17.19 -49.85
CA ASP A 300 -3.73 18.53 -49.28
C ASP A 300 -4.43 18.49 -47.90
N ARG A 301 -5.51 17.69 -47.79
CA ARG A 301 -6.24 17.46 -46.53
C ARG A 301 -5.41 16.73 -45.48
N LYS A 302 -4.64 15.71 -45.87
CA LYS A 302 -3.73 14.99 -44.95
C LYS A 302 -2.59 15.90 -44.49
N GLU A 303 -1.98 16.63 -45.41
CA GLU A 303 -0.86 17.53 -45.12
C GLU A 303 -1.27 18.65 -44.16
N ALA A 304 -2.49 19.20 -44.29
CA ALA A 304 -3.04 20.16 -43.33
C ALA A 304 -3.22 19.57 -41.92
N LEU A 305 -3.62 18.29 -41.83
CA LEU A 305 -3.68 17.58 -40.55
C LEU A 305 -2.29 17.20 -40.03
N ASP A 306 -1.33 16.86 -40.89
CA ASP A 306 0.05 16.57 -40.51
C ASP A 306 0.75 17.83 -39.98
N ASP A 307 0.43 19.01 -40.52
CA ASP A 307 0.91 20.31 -40.01
C ASP A 307 0.30 20.63 -38.64
N VAL A 308 -1.02 20.45 -38.48
CA VAL A 308 -1.68 20.61 -37.17
C VAL A 308 -1.18 19.58 -36.14
N HIS A 309 -0.90 18.34 -36.54
CA HIS A 309 -0.31 17.31 -35.68
C HIS A 309 1.05 17.76 -35.10
N LYS A 310 1.90 18.42 -35.90
CA LYS A 310 3.19 18.97 -35.41
C LYS A 310 2.95 20.05 -34.35
N ALA A 311 2.00 20.95 -34.59
CA ALA A 311 1.66 22.03 -33.66
C ALA A 311 1.00 21.55 -32.36
N LEU A 312 0.30 20.41 -32.37
CA LEU A 312 -0.38 19.84 -31.20
C LEU A 312 0.52 18.94 -30.32
N ASN A 313 1.77 18.67 -30.71
CA ASN A 313 2.62 17.69 -30.04
C ASN A 313 3.31 18.24 -28.76
N HIS A 314 2.52 18.67 -27.78
CA HIS A 314 2.98 19.23 -26.50
C HIS A 314 2.30 18.54 -25.29
N PRO A 315 3.03 18.24 -24.20
CA PRO A 315 2.45 17.63 -22.98
C PRO A 315 1.37 18.46 -22.28
N ARG A 316 1.37 19.78 -22.50
CA ARG A 316 0.35 20.71 -22.01
C ARG A 316 0.09 21.80 -23.05
N ILE A 317 -1.18 22.00 -23.38
CA ILE A 317 -1.65 23.01 -24.33
C ILE A 317 -2.46 24.06 -23.56
N ALA A 318 -2.29 25.34 -23.90
CA ALA A 318 -3.05 26.45 -23.34
C ALA A 318 -4.51 26.43 -23.82
N GLU A 319 -5.44 26.96 -23.02
CA GLU A 319 -6.84 27.02 -23.39
C GLU A 319 -7.12 28.07 -24.48
N GLY A 320 -7.98 27.75 -25.44
CA GLY A 320 -8.32 28.64 -26.54
C GLY A 320 -9.49 28.13 -27.40
N PRO A 321 -9.83 28.86 -28.48
CA PRO A 321 -10.91 28.53 -29.42
C PRO A 321 -10.52 27.43 -30.43
N PHE A 322 -10.40 26.19 -29.96
CA PHE A 322 -10.12 25.02 -30.83
C PHE A 322 -11.34 24.50 -31.61
N ASP A 323 -12.48 25.18 -31.49
CA ASP A 323 -13.78 24.87 -32.07
C ASP A 323 -13.75 24.57 -33.58
N GLU A 324 -12.91 25.28 -34.33
CA GLU A 324 -12.73 25.07 -35.77
C GLU A 324 -11.92 23.81 -36.09
N LEU A 325 -10.82 23.56 -35.35
CA LEU A 325 -10.05 22.32 -35.48
C LEU A 325 -10.91 21.09 -35.16
N VAL A 326 -11.69 21.14 -34.06
CA VAL A 326 -12.54 20.02 -33.65
C VAL A 326 -13.63 19.73 -34.69
N ARG A 327 -14.26 20.76 -35.27
CA ARG A 327 -15.19 20.59 -36.40
C ARG A 327 -14.47 20.05 -37.66
N GLY A 328 -13.24 20.47 -37.91
CA GLY A 328 -12.38 19.93 -38.96
C GLY A 328 -12.11 18.44 -38.78
N PHE A 329 -11.65 18.02 -37.59
CA PHE A 329 -11.43 16.62 -37.26
C PHE A 329 -12.72 15.79 -37.37
N ALA A 330 -13.85 16.31 -36.90
CA ALA A 330 -15.17 15.67 -37.01
C ALA A 330 -15.61 15.45 -38.47
N LYS A 331 -15.30 16.40 -39.36
CA LYS A 331 -15.47 16.26 -40.82
C LYS A 331 -14.51 15.21 -41.38
N SER A 332 -13.24 15.21 -40.97
CA SER A 332 -12.21 14.24 -41.39
C SER A 332 -12.53 12.79 -40.97
N MET A 333 -13.22 12.56 -39.87
CA MET A 333 -13.73 11.21 -39.51
C MET A 333 -14.66 10.62 -40.57
N LYS A 334 -15.27 11.45 -41.42
CA LYS A 334 -16.17 11.04 -42.51
C LYS A 334 -15.49 11.01 -43.89
N ASP A 335 -14.17 11.21 -43.96
CA ASP A 335 -13.39 11.20 -45.21
C ASP A 335 -13.36 9.82 -45.90
N ALA A 336 -13.29 9.80 -47.23
CA ALA A 336 -13.13 8.57 -48.00
C ALA A 336 -11.73 7.94 -47.85
N ASN A 337 -10.70 8.74 -47.57
CA ASN A 337 -9.32 8.26 -47.43
C ASN A 337 -8.95 8.00 -45.96
N ILE A 338 -8.68 6.74 -45.63
CA ILE A 338 -8.32 6.29 -44.28
C ILE A 338 -7.06 6.97 -43.69
N ALA A 339 -6.14 7.48 -44.51
CA ALA A 339 -4.96 8.19 -43.99
C ALA A 339 -5.32 9.57 -43.41
N VAL A 340 -6.33 10.24 -43.99
CA VAL A 340 -6.88 11.50 -43.45
C VAL A 340 -7.59 11.23 -42.12
N VAL A 341 -8.34 10.12 -42.04
CA VAL A 341 -9.01 9.66 -40.81
C VAL A 341 -7.99 9.37 -39.70
N SER A 342 -6.93 8.62 -40.00
CA SER A 342 -5.88 8.29 -39.02
C SER A 342 -5.16 9.54 -38.49
N THR A 343 -4.69 10.45 -39.35
CA THR A 343 -4.04 11.69 -38.85
C THR A 343 -5.03 12.53 -38.02
N ALA A 344 -6.30 12.62 -38.43
CA ALA A 344 -7.32 13.34 -37.64
C ALA A 344 -7.55 12.72 -36.26
N ALA A 345 -7.55 11.39 -36.13
CA ALA A 345 -7.66 10.72 -34.83
C ALA A 345 -6.49 11.05 -33.91
N THR A 346 -5.24 10.97 -34.41
CA THR A 346 -4.06 11.33 -33.60
C THR A 346 -4.04 12.84 -33.24
N CYS A 347 -4.59 13.73 -34.09
CA CYS A 347 -4.77 15.13 -33.73
C CYS A 347 -5.77 15.33 -32.57
N VAL A 348 -6.88 14.57 -32.57
CA VAL A 348 -7.86 14.58 -31.47
C VAL A 348 -7.23 14.03 -30.18
N GLU A 349 -6.46 12.95 -30.29
CA GLU A 349 -5.73 12.34 -29.16
C GLU A 349 -4.75 13.33 -28.51
N LEU A 350 -3.91 14.00 -29.31
CA LEU A 350 -2.97 15.02 -28.83
C LEU A 350 -3.68 16.21 -28.19
N LEU A 351 -4.71 16.76 -28.84
CA LEU A 351 -5.46 17.91 -28.32
C LEU A 351 -6.19 17.58 -27.00
N ALA A 352 -6.77 16.38 -26.89
CA ALA A 352 -7.42 15.92 -25.65
C ALA A 352 -6.41 15.71 -24.52
N LYS A 353 -5.26 15.08 -24.79
CA LYS A 353 -4.18 14.89 -23.80
C LYS A 353 -3.57 16.22 -23.33
N GLY A 354 -3.30 17.15 -24.25
CA GLY A 354 -2.71 18.45 -23.92
C GLY A 354 -3.63 19.38 -23.13
N LEU A 355 -4.93 19.43 -23.47
CA LEU A 355 -5.92 20.23 -22.76
C LEU A 355 -6.44 19.57 -21.48
N LYS A 356 -6.42 18.24 -21.37
CA LYS A 356 -6.97 17.46 -20.26
C LYS A 356 -8.46 17.80 -20.09
N LYS A 357 -8.95 18.05 -18.86
CA LYS A 357 -10.37 18.35 -18.57
C LYS A 357 -10.98 19.47 -19.44
N SER A 358 -10.18 20.45 -19.86
CA SER A 358 -10.64 21.57 -20.69
C SER A 358 -11.07 21.15 -22.11
N PHE A 359 -10.79 19.90 -22.52
CA PHE A 359 -11.33 19.30 -23.74
C PHE A 359 -12.83 18.91 -23.64
N ALA A 360 -13.38 18.71 -22.44
CA ALA A 360 -14.73 18.13 -22.26
C ALA A 360 -15.83 18.81 -23.11
N LYS A 361 -15.80 20.14 -23.22
CA LYS A 361 -16.71 20.95 -24.06
C LYS A 361 -16.74 20.53 -25.55
N TYR A 362 -15.69 19.88 -26.05
CA TYR A 362 -15.54 19.45 -27.44
C TYR A 362 -15.99 18.01 -27.69
N ARG A 363 -16.10 17.18 -26.65
CA ARG A 363 -16.38 15.74 -26.78
C ARG A 363 -17.65 15.45 -27.59
N SER A 364 -18.73 16.19 -27.39
CA SER A 364 -20.01 16.01 -28.11
C SER A 364 -19.93 16.28 -29.62
N THR A 365 -18.92 17.05 -30.08
CA THR A 365 -18.71 17.33 -31.51
C THR A 365 -17.92 16.22 -32.22
N ILE A 366 -17.06 15.49 -31.49
CA ILE A 366 -16.08 14.57 -32.07
C ILE A 366 -16.31 13.09 -31.76
N MET A 367 -16.94 12.76 -30.62
CA MET A 367 -17.14 11.38 -30.18
C MET A 367 -18.06 10.60 -31.14
N ASN A 368 -19.21 11.15 -31.50
CA ASN A 368 -20.15 10.51 -32.42
C ASN A 368 -19.52 10.19 -33.80
N PRO A 369 -18.84 11.13 -34.50
CA PRO A 369 -18.08 10.83 -35.71
C PRO A 369 -17.00 9.75 -35.56
N MET A 370 -16.30 9.69 -34.43
CA MET A 370 -15.30 8.65 -34.16
C MET A 370 -15.96 7.28 -33.97
N MET A 371 -17.04 7.20 -33.19
CA MET A 371 -17.82 5.98 -32.96
C MET A 371 -18.46 5.46 -34.26
N GLU A 372 -19.03 6.34 -35.10
CA GLU A 372 -19.45 5.97 -36.46
C GLU A 372 -18.30 5.40 -37.32
N ARG A 373 -17.06 5.88 -37.11
CA ARG A 373 -15.89 5.48 -37.90
C ARG A 373 -15.19 4.21 -37.41
N LEU A 374 -15.57 3.67 -36.25
CA LEU A 374 -15.20 2.31 -35.80
C LEU A 374 -15.67 1.18 -36.75
N LYS A 375 -16.39 1.50 -37.84
CA LYS A 375 -16.67 0.59 -38.97
C LYS A 375 -15.43 0.12 -39.74
N GLU A 376 -14.29 0.78 -39.57
CA GLU A 376 -13.02 0.41 -40.19
C GLU A 376 -12.49 -0.92 -39.65
N LYS A 377 -11.98 -1.77 -40.56
CA LYS A 377 -11.41 -3.09 -40.24
C LYS A 377 -9.88 -3.13 -40.17
N LYS A 378 -9.20 -2.07 -40.62
CA LYS A 378 -7.73 -2.00 -40.59
C LYS A 378 -7.32 -1.65 -39.16
N GLN A 379 -6.71 -2.61 -38.46
CA GLN A 379 -6.35 -2.52 -37.04
C GLN A 379 -5.70 -1.18 -36.65
N SER A 380 -4.68 -0.70 -37.37
CA SER A 380 -4.01 0.58 -37.07
C SER A 380 -4.85 1.85 -37.31
N VAL A 381 -6.01 1.75 -37.96
CA VAL A 381 -7.01 2.83 -38.00
C VAL A 381 -7.95 2.72 -36.79
N THR A 382 -8.38 1.50 -36.46
CA THR A 382 -9.22 1.21 -35.28
C THR A 382 -8.49 1.57 -33.98
N GLU A 383 -7.19 1.30 -33.88
CA GLU A 383 -6.32 1.65 -32.75
C GLU A 383 -6.17 3.17 -32.59
N ALA A 384 -5.94 3.90 -33.69
CA ALA A 384 -5.85 5.38 -33.65
C ALA A 384 -7.17 6.02 -33.21
N ILE A 385 -8.32 5.53 -33.72
CA ILE A 385 -9.65 6.00 -33.29
C ILE A 385 -9.91 5.59 -31.83
N GLY A 386 -9.46 4.40 -31.40
CA GLY A 386 -9.57 3.92 -30.03
C GLY A 386 -8.77 4.77 -29.04
N ALA A 387 -7.52 5.09 -29.35
CA ALA A 387 -6.67 5.95 -28.54
C ALA A 387 -7.22 7.39 -28.45
N ALA A 388 -7.77 7.92 -29.55
CA ALA A 388 -8.47 9.19 -29.55
C ALA A 388 -9.73 9.16 -28.67
N LEU A 389 -10.57 8.13 -28.77
CA LEU A 389 -11.74 7.94 -27.90
C LEU A 389 -11.37 7.81 -26.42
N ASP A 390 -10.30 7.09 -26.09
CA ASP A 390 -9.80 6.93 -24.72
C ASP A 390 -9.25 8.25 -24.16
N ALA A 391 -8.53 9.03 -24.98
CA ALA A 391 -8.05 10.36 -24.62
C ALA A 391 -9.19 11.36 -24.43
N VAL A 392 -10.25 11.27 -25.26
CA VAL A 392 -11.48 12.04 -25.06
C VAL A 392 -12.15 11.63 -23.75
N PHE A 393 -12.32 10.33 -23.49
CA PHE A 393 -12.90 9.81 -22.24
C PHE A 393 -12.17 10.34 -21.00
N ALA A 394 -10.83 10.39 -21.01
CA ALA A 394 -10.02 10.92 -19.92
C ALA A 394 -10.25 12.42 -19.59
N SER A 395 -10.96 13.16 -20.46
CA SER A 395 -11.35 14.57 -20.21
C SER A 395 -12.72 14.76 -19.57
N THR A 396 -13.58 13.74 -19.57
CA THR A 396 -15.03 13.79 -19.22
C THR A 396 -15.37 12.80 -18.11
N SER A 397 -16.60 12.83 -17.57
CA SER A 397 -17.10 11.76 -16.70
C SER A 397 -17.59 10.54 -17.49
N PHE A 398 -17.71 9.39 -16.80
CA PHE A 398 -18.31 8.17 -17.36
C PHE A 398 -19.82 8.34 -17.65
N GLN A 399 -20.54 8.98 -16.74
CA GLN A 399 -21.99 9.23 -16.85
C GLN A 399 -22.34 9.97 -18.15
N GLU A 400 -21.58 11.03 -18.48
CA GLU A 400 -21.78 11.79 -19.71
C GLU A 400 -21.56 10.92 -20.97
N CYS A 401 -20.61 10.00 -20.95
CA CYS A 401 -20.27 9.14 -22.08
C CYS A 401 -21.26 7.98 -22.30
N LEU A 402 -21.95 7.55 -21.25
CA LEU A 402 -22.64 6.26 -21.20
C LEU A 402 -23.78 6.14 -22.22
N GLU A 403 -24.68 7.12 -22.31
CA GLU A 403 -25.88 7.03 -23.17
C GLU A 403 -25.51 6.85 -24.65
N GLU A 404 -24.53 7.62 -25.13
CA GLU A 404 -24.02 7.56 -26.51
C GLU A 404 -23.38 6.20 -26.80
N ILE A 405 -22.54 5.69 -25.89
CA ILE A 405 -21.91 4.37 -26.04
C ILE A 405 -22.97 3.26 -26.10
N LEU A 406 -24.01 3.33 -25.25
CA LEU A 406 -25.12 2.37 -25.22
C LEU A 406 -26.04 2.45 -26.45
N GLU A 407 -25.99 3.52 -27.25
CA GLU A 407 -26.62 3.56 -28.57
C GLU A 407 -25.77 2.79 -29.60
N PHE A 408 -24.46 3.01 -29.64
CA PHE A 408 -23.57 2.29 -30.57
C PHE A 408 -23.46 0.78 -30.30
N LEU A 409 -23.69 0.31 -29.06
CA LEU A 409 -23.87 -1.12 -28.76
C LEU A 409 -25.07 -1.77 -29.48
N LYS A 410 -26.03 -0.97 -29.98
CA LYS A 410 -27.20 -1.43 -30.75
C LYS A 410 -26.99 -1.28 -32.27
N HIS A 411 -25.82 -0.78 -32.70
CA HIS A 411 -25.60 -0.38 -34.09
C HIS A 411 -25.61 -1.56 -35.07
N LYS A 412 -26.19 -1.34 -36.26
CA LYS A 412 -26.42 -2.34 -37.31
C LYS A 412 -25.17 -2.91 -37.99
N ASN A 413 -23.99 -2.30 -37.77
CA ASN A 413 -22.72 -2.83 -38.26
C ASN A 413 -22.01 -3.61 -37.13
N PRO A 414 -21.77 -4.93 -37.30
CA PRO A 414 -21.06 -5.77 -36.35
C PRO A 414 -19.71 -5.22 -35.86
N GLN A 415 -18.94 -4.56 -36.74
CA GLN A 415 -17.63 -4.02 -36.39
C GLN A 415 -17.75 -2.84 -35.41
N VAL A 416 -18.64 -1.89 -35.69
CA VAL A 416 -18.92 -0.74 -34.81
C VAL A 416 -19.41 -1.21 -33.46
N LYS A 417 -20.33 -2.18 -33.43
CA LYS A 417 -20.87 -2.77 -32.21
C LYS A 417 -19.75 -3.41 -31.35
N LEU A 418 -18.87 -4.21 -31.98
CA LEU A 418 -17.74 -4.85 -31.29
C LEU A 418 -16.78 -3.82 -30.69
N GLU A 419 -16.33 -2.85 -31.48
CA GLU A 419 -15.35 -1.86 -31.00
C GLU A 419 -15.95 -0.86 -30.01
N SER A 420 -17.23 -0.54 -30.11
CA SER A 420 -17.96 0.26 -29.11
C SER A 420 -18.12 -0.49 -27.79
N THR A 421 -18.29 -1.82 -27.85
CA THR A 421 -18.29 -2.69 -26.65
C THR A 421 -16.90 -2.73 -26.01
N ARG A 422 -15.84 -2.85 -26.83
CA ARG A 422 -14.44 -2.77 -26.36
C ARG A 422 -14.13 -1.40 -25.73
N PHE A 423 -14.64 -0.32 -26.31
CA PHE A 423 -14.50 1.02 -25.73
C PHE A 423 -15.25 1.14 -24.39
N LEU A 424 -16.47 0.61 -24.27
CA LEU A 424 -17.19 0.53 -22.99
C LEU A 424 -16.37 -0.22 -21.92
N THR A 425 -15.75 -1.35 -22.28
CA THR A 425 -14.84 -2.07 -21.37
C THR A 425 -13.65 -1.19 -20.94
N ARG A 426 -12.99 -0.48 -21.87
CA ARG A 426 -11.87 0.41 -21.53
C ARG A 426 -12.31 1.59 -20.66
N CYS A 427 -13.51 2.13 -20.88
CA CYS A 427 -14.13 3.14 -20.02
C CYS A 427 -14.39 2.60 -18.60
N LEU A 428 -14.92 1.38 -18.48
CA LEU A 428 -15.16 0.73 -17.18
C LEU A 428 -13.87 0.41 -16.43
N LYS A 429 -12.83 -0.10 -17.11
CA LYS A 429 -11.52 -0.36 -16.48
C LYS A 429 -10.81 0.93 -16.02
N ASN A 430 -11.04 2.05 -16.70
CA ASN A 430 -10.39 3.34 -16.42
C ASN A 430 -11.23 4.39 -15.67
N THR A 431 -12.51 4.14 -15.37
CA THR A 431 -13.30 5.09 -14.58
C THR A 431 -12.71 5.23 -13.17
N ARG A 432 -12.73 6.46 -12.64
CA ARG A 432 -12.34 6.79 -11.25
C ARG A 432 -13.54 6.77 -10.29
N GLU A 433 -14.77 6.71 -10.82
CA GLU A 433 -16.01 6.63 -10.06
C GLU A 433 -16.82 5.41 -10.53
N ALA A 434 -17.32 4.61 -9.58
CA ALA A 434 -18.09 3.41 -9.87
C ALA A 434 -19.51 3.77 -10.39
N PRO A 435 -20.03 3.12 -11.46
CA PRO A 435 -21.36 3.40 -11.98
C PRO A 435 -22.46 3.23 -10.94
N SER A 436 -23.50 4.06 -10.99
CA SER A 436 -24.64 3.94 -10.09
C SER A 436 -25.46 2.67 -10.38
N PRO A 437 -26.22 2.13 -9.41
CA PRO A 437 -27.04 0.93 -9.63
C PRO A 437 -28.06 1.03 -10.78
N ALA A 438 -28.47 2.26 -11.15
CA ALA A 438 -29.32 2.50 -12.32
C ALA A 438 -28.55 2.28 -13.64
N GLU A 439 -27.34 2.85 -13.75
CA GLU A 439 -26.45 2.69 -14.90
C GLU A 439 -25.98 1.24 -15.04
N VAL A 440 -25.64 0.58 -13.92
CA VAL A 440 -25.28 -0.85 -13.85
C VAL A 440 -26.38 -1.72 -14.45
N LYS A 441 -27.64 -1.45 -14.14
CA LYS A 441 -28.78 -2.14 -14.75
C LYS A 441 -28.81 -1.92 -16.26
N THR A 442 -28.70 -0.68 -16.75
CA THR A 442 -28.76 -0.38 -18.18
C THR A 442 -27.58 -0.98 -18.97
N ILE A 443 -26.37 -0.97 -18.39
CA ILE A 443 -25.18 -1.62 -18.96
C ILE A 443 -25.39 -3.14 -19.01
N SER A 444 -25.87 -3.74 -17.92
CA SER A 444 -26.12 -5.18 -17.86
C SER A 444 -27.20 -5.62 -18.86
N GLU A 445 -28.29 -4.86 -18.98
CA GLU A 445 -29.34 -5.09 -19.99
C GLU A 445 -28.86 -4.93 -21.44
N ALA A 446 -27.78 -4.19 -21.70
CA ALA A 446 -27.15 -4.08 -23.00
C ALA A 446 -26.17 -5.24 -23.24
N ALA A 447 -25.29 -5.53 -22.27
CA ALA A 447 -24.28 -6.58 -22.37
C ALA A 447 -24.91 -7.99 -22.45
N THR A 448 -25.97 -8.26 -21.68
CA THR A 448 -26.73 -9.52 -21.75
C THR A 448 -27.39 -9.75 -23.12
N LYS A 449 -27.70 -8.69 -23.88
CA LYS A 449 -28.16 -8.82 -25.28
C LYS A 449 -27.01 -9.21 -26.21
N LEU A 450 -25.81 -8.67 -26.01
CA LEU A 450 -24.60 -9.06 -26.76
C LEU A 450 -24.24 -10.54 -26.56
N LEU A 451 -24.52 -11.12 -25.37
CA LEU A 451 -24.38 -12.57 -25.12
C LEU A 451 -25.26 -13.46 -26.02
N THR A 452 -26.23 -12.89 -26.76
CA THR A 452 -27.13 -13.62 -27.67
C THR A 452 -26.80 -13.45 -29.15
N GLU A 453 -25.79 -12.65 -29.51
CA GLU A 453 -25.44 -12.46 -30.93
C GLU A 453 -24.82 -13.72 -31.54
N SER A 454 -25.01 -13.91 -32.85
CA SER A 454 -24.47 -15.03 -33.62
C SER A 454 -22.94 -15.09 -33.63
N GLN A 455 -22.26 -13.93 -33.58
CA GLN A 455 -20.81 -13.84 -33.61
C GLN A 455 -20.17 -14.02 -32.23
N GLU A 456 -19.28 -14.99 -32.09
CA GLU A 456 -18.61 -15.31 -30.82
C GLU A 456 -17.84 -14.14 -30.23
N VAL A 457 -17.11 -13.39 -31.07
CA VAL A 457 -16.34 -12.20 -30.65
C VAL A 457 -17.23 -11.13 -29.98
N GLN A 458 -18.51 -11.04 -30.34
CA GLN A 458 -19.44 -10.12 -29.69
C GLN A 458 -20.00 -10.67 -28.38
N ARG A 459 -20.29 -11.98 -28.31
CA ARG A 459 -20.67 -12.64 -27.05
C ARG A 459 -19.54 -12.53 -26.02
N SER A 460 -18.30 -12.72 -26.43
CA SER A 460 -17.12 -12.59 -25.56
C SER A 460 -16.91 -11.14 -25.10
N ALA A 461 -17.09 -10.14 -25.98
CA ALA A 461 -17.04 -8.73 -25.58
C ALA A 461 -18.17 -8.35 -24.60
N GLY A 462 -19.39 -8.88 -24.78
CA GLY A 462 -20.49 -8.73 -23.83
C GLY A 462 -20.20 -9.38 -22.47
N ALA A 463 -19.54 -10.55 -22.47
CA ALA A 463 -19.09 -11.21 -21.26
C ALA A 463 -17.97 -10.44 -20.54
N GLU A 464 -17.06 -9.80 -21.28
CA GLU A 464 -16.01 -8.96 -20.71
C GLU A 464 -16.57 -7.70 -20.04
N VAL A 465 -17.58 -7.06 -20.63
CA VAL A 465 -18.29 -5.93 -19.99
C VAL A 465 -18.93 -6.37 -18.66
N LEU A 466 -19.62 -7.53 -18.64
CA LEU A 466 -20.25 -8.04 -17.42
C LEU A 466 -19.21 -8.46 -16.35
N GLY A 467 -18.10 -9.10 -16.74
CA GLY A 467 -17.03 -9.48 -15.81
C GLY A 467 -16.32 -8.26 -15.21
N THR A 468 -16.02 -7.27 -16.04
CA THR A 468 -15.47 -5.97 -15.60
C THR A 468 -16.44 -5.25 -14.65
N LEU A 469 -17.75 -5.24 -14.97
CA LEU A 469 -18.76 -4.60 -14.13
C LEU A 469 -18.97 -5.34 -12.80
N TRP A 470 -18.88 -6.67 -12.78
CA TRP A 470 -18.87 -7.48 -11.54
C TRP A 470 -17.66 -7.13 -10.67
N LYS A 471 -16.48 -6.90 -11.26
CA LYS A 471 -15.27 -6.49 -10.53
C LYS A 471 -15.42 -5.12 -9.86
N ILE A 472 -16.11 -4.18 -10.51
CA ILE A 472 -16.41 -2.85 -9.97
C ILE A 472 -17.50 -2.90 -8.89
N MET A 473 -18.59 -3.64 -9.14
CA MET A 473 -19.83 -3.54 -8.35
C MET A 473 -19.97 -4.55 -7.21
N GLY A 474 -19.19 -5.64 -7.25
CA GLY A 474 -19.26 -6.75 -6.31
C GLY A 474 -20.51 -7.63 -6.46
N ASP A 475 -20.42 -8.84 -5.89
CA ASP A 475 -21.42 -9.91 -6.00
C ASP A 475 -22.84 -9.47 -5.62
N ARG A 476 -22.98 -8.69 -4.55
CA ARG A 476 -24.29 -8.29 -4.00
C ARG A 476 -25.17 -7.55 -5.01
N ILE A 477 -24.57 -6.80 -5.94
CA ILE A 477 -25.31 -6.06 -6.97
C ILE A 477 -25.37 -6.87 -8.25
N MET A 478 -24.25 -7.44 -8.71
CA MET A 478 -24.21 -8.08 -10.03
C MET A 478 -24.85 -9.46 -10.08
N ASN A 479 -24.98 -10.20 -8.97
CA ASN A 479 -25.73 -11.46 -8.98
C ASN A 479 -27.20 -11.29 -9.41
N ALA A 480 -27.83 -10.14 -9.11
CA ALA A 480 -29.19 -9.82 -9.58
C ALA A 480 -29.29 -9.53 -11.10
N HIS A 481 -28.15 -9.37 -11.78
CA HIS A 481 -28.05 -9.17 -13.23
C HIS A 481 -27.45 -10.38 -13.98
N LEU A 482 -26.84 -11.31 -13.25
CA LEU A 482 -26.29 -12.57 -13.76
C LEU A 482 -27.24 -13.76 -13.56
N ASP A 483 -28.30 -13.61 -12.75
CA ASP A 483 -29.35 -14.61 -12.62
C ASP A 483 -30.10 -14.84 -13.96
N GLY A 484 -30.62 -16.04 -14.16
CA GLY A 484 -31.23 -16.48 -15.42
C GLY A 484 -30.25 -16.76 -16.58
N LEU A 485 -28.95 -16.43 -16.45
CA LEU A 485 -27.93 -16.87 -17.42
C LEU A 485 -27.58 -18.36 -17.23
N ASP A 486 -27.22 -19.04 -18.32
CA ASP A 486 -26.69 -20.41 -18.26
C ASP A 486 -25.24 -20.46 -17.74
N ASP A 487 -24.83 -21.64 -17.28
CA ASP A 487 -23.53 -21.84 -16.63
C ASP A 487 -22.34 -21.63 -17.57
N ILE A 488 -22.52 -21.86 -18.89
CA ILE A 488 -21.46 -21.62 -19.88
C ILE A 488 -21.18 -20.12 -19.98
N ARG A 489 -22.24 -19.30 -20.07
CA ARG A 489 -22.11 -17.84 -20.07
C ARG A 489 -21.61 -17.30 -18.73
N LYS A 490 -22.11 -17.81 -17.60
CA LYS A 490 -21.64 -17.44 -16.25
C LYS A 490 -20.15 -17.72 -16.08
N ASN A 491 -19.67 -18.90 -16.49
CA ASN A 491 -18.25 -19.26 -16.42
C ASN A 491 -17.38 -18.32 -17.28
N LYS A 492 -17.81 -17.98 -18.50
CA LYS A 492 -17.06 -17.03 -19.35
C LYS A 492 -17.05 -15.60 -18.82
N ILE A 493 -18.13 -15.16 -18.18
CA ILE A 493 -18.18 -13.89 -17.45
C ILE A 493 -17.23 -13.92 -16.24
N LYS A 494 -17.16 -15.03 -15.51
CA LYS A 494 -16.26 -15.20 -14.36
C LYS A 494 -14.79 -15.20 -14.76
N GLU A 495 -14.43 -15.82 -15.89
CA GLU A 495 -13.09 -15.75 -16.49
C GLU A 495 -12.65 -14.29 -16.69
N TYR A 496 -13.54 -13.44 -17.22
CA TYR A 496 -13.27 -12.00 -17.38
C TYR A 496 -13.30 -11.21 -16.07
N TYR A 497 -14.08 -11.63 -15.06
CA TYR A 497 -14.05 -11.04 -13.71
C TYR A 497 -12.72 -11.31 -13.00
N GLU A 498 -12.20 -12.53 -13.12
CA GLU A 498 -10.90 -12.92 -12.55
C GLU A 498 -9.77 -12.15 -13.24
N ALA A 499 -9.81 -12.02 -14.57
CA ALA A 499 -8.84 -11.27 -15.38
C ALA A 499 -9.06 -9.74 -15.44
N ALA A 500 -10.05 -9.17 -14.75
CA ALA A 500 -10.30 -7.73 -14.77
C ALA A 500 -9.52 -6.98 -13.67
N GLU A 501 -8.70 -6.03 -14.11
CA GLU A 501 -8.15 -4.92 -13.30
C GLU A 501 -9.02 -3.67 -13.53
N VAL A 502 -9.41 -2.97 -12.45
CA VAL A 502 -10.36 -1.84 -12.50
C VAL A 502 -9.98 -0.74 -11.51
N LYS A 503 -10.05 0.53 -11.94
CA LYS A 503 -9.66 1.70 -11.13
C LYS A 503 -10.76 2.27 -10.22
N ALA A 504 -11.90 1.58 -10.12
CA ALA A 504 -12.99 1.93 -9.23
C ALA A 504 -13.64 0.67 -8.63
N LYS A 505 -14.00 0.74 -7.34
CA LYS A 505 -14.84 -0.23 -6.63
C LYS A 505 -16.05 0.49 -6.04
N TYR A 506 -17.24 -0.12 -6.10
CA TYR A 506 -18.47 0.49 -5.62
C TYR A 506 -18.56 0.43 -4.08
N LYS A 507 -18.32 1.57 -3.41
CA LYS A 507 -18.68 1.74 -2.00
C LYS A 507 -20.15 2.18 -1.89
N PRO A 508 -21.03 1.46 -1.16
CA PRO A 508 -22.42 1.86 -1.00
C PRO A 508 -22.55 3.24 -0.34
N LYS A 509 -23.09 4.21 -1.07
CA LYS A 509 -23.21 5.59 -0.59
C LYS A 509 -24.17 5.67 0.60
N ALA A 510 -23.63 5.85 1.80
CA ALA A 510 -24.42 6.06 3.00
C ALA A 510 -25.40 7.24 2.79
N ALA A 511 -26.65 7.05 3.20
CA ALA A 511 -27.66 8.10 3.08
C ALA A 511 -27.25 9.28 3.95
N ALA A 512 -27.16 10.48 3.35
CA ALA A 512 -26.80 11.68 4.09
C ALA A 512 -27.83 11.91 5.22
N PRO A 513 -27.39 12.16 6.46
CA PRO A 513 -28.31 12.42 7.57
C PRO A 513 -29.20 13.61 7.22
N PRO A 514 -30.51 13.55 7.50
CA PRO A 514 -31.44 14.59 7.11
C PRO A 514 -31.03 15.92 7.73
N LYS A 515 -30.87 16.97 6.90
CA LYS A 515 -30.48 18.31 7.36
C LYS A 515 -31.37 18.73 8.53
N PRO A 516 -30.81 19.13 9.69
CA PRO A 516 -31.61 19.66 10.78
C PRO A 516 -32.37 20.90 10.30
N ALA A 517 -33.67 20.95 10.62
CA ALA A 517 -34.54 22.00 10.14
C ALA A 517 -34.10 23.38 10.65
N ALA A 518 -34.00 24.35 9.75
CA ALA A 518 -33.60 25.71 10.10
C ALA A 518 -34.66 26.38 11.01
N ALA A 519 -34.24 26.80 12.21
CA ALA A 519 -35.06 27.63 13.08
C ALA A 519 -35.24 29.05 12.47
N PRO A 520 -36.38 29.73 12.72
CA PRO A 520 -36.72 30.97 12.03
C PRO A 520 -35.87 32.16 12.49
N ALA A 521 -35.40 32.97 11.53
CA ALA A 521 -34.57 34.14 11.79
C ALA A 521 -35.37 35.32 12.39
N GLY A 522 -35.04 35.70 13.63
CA GLY A 522 -35.45 36.97 14.24
C GLY A 522 -34.71 38.18 13.64
N LYS A 523 -35.26 39.39 13.80
CA LYS A 523 -34.74 40.62 13.17
C LYS A 523 -33.92 41.50 14.12
N LYS A 524 -32.82 42.06 13.59
CA LYS A 524 -32.05 43.24 14.08
C LYS A 524 -31.26 43.03 15.40
N PRO A 525 -30.30 43.93 15.74
CA PRO A 525 -29.78 45.10 15.00
C PRO A 525 -28.27 45.03 14.65
N MET A 526 -27.83 45.89 13.71
CA MET A 526 -26.41 46.22 13.53
C MET A 526 -25.95 47.31 14.53
N PRO A 527 -24.75 47.24 15.10
CA PRO A 527 -24.14 48.36 15.83
C PRO A 527 -23.56 49.40 14.85
N GLY A 528 -23.98 50.65 14.96
CA GLY A 528 -23.31 51.77 14.30
C GLY A 528 -22.09 52.25 15.10
N LYS A 529 -21.09 52.86 14.42
CA LYS A 529 -19.91 53.47 15.07
C LYS A 529 -20.00 55.00 14.97
N ARG A 530 -19.75 55.70 16.08
CA ARG A 530 -19.91 57.18 16.19
C ARG A 530 -18.73 57.95 15.53
N PRO A 531 -18.93 59.24 15.19
CA PRO A 531 -18.04 60.02 14.31
C PRO A 531 -17.13 61.01 15.05
N ALA A 532 -16.28 61.71 14.28
CA ALA A 532 -15.77 63.10 14.43
C ALA A 532 -14.27 63.22 13.99
N PRO A 533 -13.72 64.43 13.73
CA PRO A 533 -14.26 65.43 12.80
C PRO A 533 -13.16 66.13 11.94
N GLY A 534 -13.57 66.92 10.93
CA GLY A 534 -12.76 68.02 10.38
C GLY A 534 -12.50 67.98 8.87
N GLY A 535 -12.46 69.16 8.23
CA GLY A 535 -12.07 69.34 6.82
C GLY A 535 -13.15 69.97 5.92
N LEU A 536 -13.29 71.30 5.96
CA LEU A 536 -14.08 72.04 4.97
C LEU A 536 -13.26 72.28 3.68
N LYS A 537 -13.85 72.03 2.50
CA LYS A 537 -14.15 73.06 1.46
C LYS A 537 -14.49 72.45 0.08
N LYS A 538 -15.40 73.13 -0.63
CA LYS A 538 -15.56 73.22 -2.11
C LYS A 538 -15.84 71.89 -2.85
N ALA A 539 -17.00 71.60 -3.45
CA ALA A 539 -18.02 72.39 -4.16
C ALA A 539 -17.62 72.86 -5.58
N ALA A 540 -17.85 71.98 -6.58
CA ALA A 540 -18.12 72.26 -7.99
C ALA A 540 -18.91 71.06 -8.60
N PRO A 541 -19.79 71.22 -9.61
CA PRO A 541 -20.98 70.37 -9.69
C PRO A 541 -21.30 69.65 -11.03
N ALA A 542 -22.20 68.67 -10.89
CA ALA A 542 -23.27 68.18 -11.79
C ALA A 542 -23.39 68.61 -13.27
N ALA A 543 -23.71 67.62 -14.12
CA ALA A 543 -24.76 67.63 -15.16
C ALA A 543 -24.89 66.20 -15.76
N ALA A 544 -26.00 65.74 -16.37
CA ALA A 544 -27.43 66.03 -16.21
C ALA A 544 -28.24 64.88 -16.88
N ALA A 545 -29.55 64.76 -16.59
CA ALA A 545 -30.52 63.91 -17.34
C ALA A 545 -31.12 64.73 -18.54
N PRO A 546 -32.15 64.33 -19.34
CA PRO A 546 -33.34 63.53 -18.99
C PRO A 546 -33.90 62.56 -20.12
N PRO A 547 -35.20 62.43 -20.51
CA PRO A 547 -35.90 61.13 -20.75
C PRO A 547 -36.65 61.09 -22.14
N PRO A 548 -37.90 60.58 -22.40
CA PRO A 548 -38.86 59.61 -21.78
C PRO A 548 -39.05 58.35 -22.70
N THR A 549 -40.10 57.49 -22.78
CA THR A 549 -41.51 57.33 -22.30
C THR A 549 -41.75 55.91 -21.69
N GLU A 550 -42.90 55.36 -21.25
CA GLU A 550 -44.38 55.51 -21.44
C GLU A 550 -44.92 54.98 -22.82
N ASP A 551 -46.12 54.39 -22.99
CA ASP A 551 -47.39 54.39 -22.21
C ASP A 551 -48.27 53.08 -22.34
N ALA A 552 -49.42 53.03 -21.63
CA ALA A 552 -50.71 52.30 -21.71
C ALA A 552 -51.04 51.24 -22.84
N ALA A 553 -52.04 50.32 -22.75
CA ALA A 553 -52.90 49.76 -21.67
C ALA A 553 -53.69 48.49 -22.17
N ALA A 554 -54.60 47.92 -21.35
CA ALA A 554 -55.39 46.68 -21.58
C ALA A 554 -56.80 46.94 -22.22
N PRO A 555 -57.86 46.06 -22.27
CA PRO A 555 -58.26 44.88 -21.44
C PRO A 555 -58.39 43.56 -22.30
N LEU A 556 -59.20 42.47 -22.13
CA LEU A 556 -60.42 42.08 -21.37
C LEU A 556 -60.36 40.63 -20.76
N ALA A 557 -61.21 39.67 -21.20
CA ALA A 557 -61.64 38.44 -20.48
C ALA A 557 -62.28 37.40 -21.48
N PRO A 558 -62.58 36.10 -21.16
CA PRO A 558 -63.05 35.57 -19.86
C PRO A 558 -62.43 34.23 -19.32
N LYS A 559 -63.02 33.78 -18.20
CA LYS A 559 -62.72 32.69 -17.21
C LYS A 559 -63.19 31.26 -17.63
N PRO A 560 -63.03 30.17 -16.83
CA PRO A 560 -62.18 29.89 -15.64
C PRO A 560 -61.51 28.46 -15.57
N THR A 561 -61.02 28.08 -14.37
CA THR A 561 -60.53 26.75 -13.88
C THR A 561 -59.04 26.42 -14.18
N SER A 562 -58.32 25.66 -13.34
CA SER A 562 -58.68 24.81 -12.19
C SER A 562 -57.95 25.18 -10.86
N ARG A 563 -57.90 24.26 -9.87
CA ARG A 563 -57.73 24.55 -8.41
C ARG A 563 -56.61 23.70 -7.75
N PRO A 564 -55.82 24.25 -6.80
CA PRO A 564 -54.77 23.51 -6.09
C PRO A 564 -55.24 22.76 -4.83
N GLY A 565 -54.39 21.84 -4.35
CA GLY A 565 -54.58 21.04 -3.12
C GLY A 565 -54.21 21.77 -1.81
N ALA A 566 -54.60 21.18 -0.67
CA ALA A 566 -54.56 21.81 0.66
C ALA A 566 -53.40 21.34 1.58
N SER A 567 -53.34 21.87 2.80
CA SER A 567 -52.32 21.57 3.82
C SER A 567 -52.91 21.61 5.24
N LYS A 568 -52.27 20.90 6.20
CA LYS A 568 -52.57 20.82 7.66
C LYS A 568 -53.88 20.05 7.98
N LEU A 569 -54.06 19.37 9.12
CA LEU A 569 -53.26 19.03 10.34
C LEU A 569 -53.78 17.63 10.84
N ALA A 570 -53.35 16.92 11.90
CA ALA A 570 -52.44 17.11 13.03
C ALA A 570 -51.95 15.75 13.62
N GLY A 571 -51.22 15.78 14.76
CA GLY A 571 -51.09 14.65 15.72
C GLY A 571 -51.90 14.93 17.01
N PRO A 572 -51.58 14.37 18.20
CA PRO A 572 -50.39 13.54 18.53
C PRO A 572 -50.61 12.35 19.54
N LYS A 573 -49.52 11.58 19.77
CA LYS A 573 -49.08 10.89 21.02
C LYS A 573 -50.00 9.95 21.85
N SER A 574 -49.60 8.67 21.88
CA SER A 574 -49.44 7.75 23.05
C SER A 574 -50.56 7.49 24.08
N GLY A 575 -50.85 6.20 24.36
CA GLY A 575 -51.44 5.79 25.65
C GLY A 575 -52.13 4.42 25.71
N LEU A 576 -51.64 3.55 26.60
CA LEU A 576 -52.13 2.24 27.08
C LEU A 576 -53.66 1.97 27.18
N ALA A 577 -53.98 0.67 27.12
CA ALA A 577 -55.13 -0.06 27.72
C ALA A 577 -56.49 -0.14 26.99
N ALA A 578 -57.27 -1.17 27.38
CA ALA A 578 -58.50 -1.71 26.74
C ALA A 578 -59.76 -1.36 27.59
N PRO A 579 -61.02 -1.92 27.45
CA PRO A 579 -61.40 -3.22 26.86
C PRO A 579 -62.80 -3.42 26.17
N SER A 580 -62.96 -4.62 25.58
CA SER A 580 -64.16 -5.51 25.54
C SER A 580 -65.56 -5.09 25.03
N ARG A 581 -66.07 -5.87 24.05
CA ARG A 581 -67.36 -6.65 24.01
C ARG A 581 -67.55 -7.26 22.59
N LEU A 582 -68.16 -8.43 22.33
CA LEU A 582 -68.64 -9.56 23.16
C LEU A 582 -68.92 -10.82 22.29
N GLY A 583 -68.47 -12.02 22.70
CA GLY A 583 -69.04 -13.35 22.33
C GLY A 583 -68.65 -13.98 20.97
N GLY A 584 -68.43 -15.32 20.85
CA GLY A 584 -68.28 -16.33 21.91
C GLY A 584 -68.14 -17.81 21.45
N LEU A 585 -67.24 -18.57 22.12
CA LEU A 585 -67.13 -20.04 22.31
C LEU A 585 -67.04 -20.96 21.05
N LYS A 586 -66.19 -22.01 20.99
CA LYS A 586 -65.95 -23.09 21.99
C LYS A 586 -64.45 -23.50 22.13
N LYS A 587 -64.14 -24.54 22.93
CA LYS A 587 -62.85 -24.91 23.58
C LYS A 587 -62.79 -26.46 23.78
N PRO A 588 -61.75 -27.16 24.34
CA PRO A 588 -60.27 -27.00 24.47
C PRO A 588 -59.50 -28.02 23.56
N GLY A 589 -58.17 -28.27 23.56
CA GLY A 589 -57.03 -28.02 24.48
C GLY A 589 -56.67 -29.27 25.34
N GLY A 590 -55.43 -29.66 25.67
CA GLY A 590 -54.05 -29.19 25.37
C GLY A 590 -53.06 -29.85 26.37
N GLY A 591 -51.73 -29.90 26.11
CA GLY A 591 -50.77 -30.42 27.12
C GLY A 591 -49.40 -30.94 26.62
N LEU A 592 -48.33 -30.47 27.28
CA LEU A 592 -46.89 -30.72 27.09
C LEU A 592 -46.43 -32.17 27.36
N ALA A 593 -45.40 -32.67 26.64
CA ALA A 593 -44.46 -33.72 27.14
C ALA A 593 -43.19 -33.93 26.27
N ALA A 594 -42.12 -34.42 26.91
CA ALA A 594 -40.92 -35.10 26.37
C ALA A 594 -40.24 -35.84 27.57
N PRO A 595 -39.21 -36.71 27.44
CA PRO A 595 -38.57 -37.31 26.25
C PRO A 595 -38.38 -38.87 26.35
N SER A 596 -37.68 -39.45 25.34
CA SER A 596 -36.78 -40.64 25.45
C SER A 596 -37.29 -42.10 25.59
N ALA A 597 -36.44 -43.01 25.08
CA ALA A 597 -36.24 -44.43 25.44
C ALA A 597 -37.09 -45.57 24.80
N ALA A 598 -36.56 -46.10 23.69
CA ALA A 598 -36.26 -47.52 23.42
C ALA A 598 -37.31 -48.66 23.57
N ALA A 599 -37.55 -49.36 22.45
CA ALA A 599 -37.53 -50.84 22.39
C ALA A 599 -37.13 -51.32 20.97
N SER A 600 -36.48 -52.49 20.88
CA SER A 600 -36.20 -53.24 19.64
C SER A 600 -36.78 -54.66 19.82
N PRO A 601 -36.96 -55.50 18.77
CA PRO A 601 -35.89 -56.46 18.48
C PRO A 601 -35.78 -57.03 17.04
N ARG A 602 -34.54 -57.09 16.51
CA ARG A 602 -33.89 -58.30 15.91
C ARG A 602 -34.46 -58.89 14.57
N ARG A 603 -33.72 -59.65 13.75
CA ARG A 603 -32.28 -60.08 13.70
C ARG A 603 -31.83 -60.30 12.20
N PRO A 604 -30.56 -60.64 11.88
CA PRO A 604 -29.93 -60.45 10.55
C PRO A 604 -29.40 -61.76 9.92
N VAL A 605 -28.49 -61.68 8.93
CA VAL A 605 -27.39 -62.64 8.56
C VAL A 605 -26.56 -62.01 7.39
N VAL A 606 -25.24 -62.15 7.16
CA VAL A 606 -23.99 -62.47 7.93
C VAL A 606 -22.77 -61.93 7.10
N SER A 607 -21.52 -61.97 7.62
CA SER A 607 -20.24 -61.55 6.95
C SER A 607 -19.12 -62.59 7.25
N PRO A 608 -17.81 -62.46 6.90
CA PRO A 608 -17.05 -61.72 5.85
C PRO A 608 -16.26 -62.76 4.97
N PRO A 609 -14.90 -62.81 4.70
CA PRO A 609 -13.81 -61.81 4.61
C PRO A 609 -12.96 -61.71 3.27
N PRO A 610 -11.79 -62.37 2.99
CA PRO A 610 -10.72 -61.84 2.08
C PRO A 610 -10.22 -62.90 1.01
N PRO A 611 -8.97 -62.96 0.44
CA PRO A 611 -7.76 -62.08 0.46
C PRO A 611 -7.01 -61.89 -0.91
N GLU A 612 -5.79 -61.33 -0.84
CA GLU A 612 -4.56 -61.50 -1.68
C GLU A 612 -4.52 -61.25 -3.22
N GLU A 613 -3.94 -60.09 -3.60
CA GLU A 613 -2.73 -59.83 -4.46
C GLU A 613 -2.45 -60.54 -5.83
N PRO A 614 -1.51 -60.07 -6.71
CA PRO A 614 -1.52 -58.75 -7.39
C PRO A 614 -1.08 -58.74 -8.90
N ALA A 615 -1.46 -57.69 -9.66
CA ALA A 615 -0.88 -57.22 -10.95
C ALA A 615 -0.90 -58.20 -12.18
N PRO A 616 -0.40 -57.84 -13.39
CA PRO A 616 -0.22 -56.54 -14.09
C PRO A 616 -1.02 -56.43 -15.44
N PRO A 617 -1.04 -55.29 -16.16
CA PRO A 617 -1.85 -55.10 -17.39
C PRO A 617 -1.13 -55.32 -18.75
N PRO A 618 -1.83 -55.78 -19.81
CA PRO A 618 -1.31 -55.84 -21.19
C PRO A 618 -1.90 -54.78 -22.15
N GLN A 619 -1.18 -54.53 -23.25
CA GLN A 619 -1.49 -53.52 -24.29
C GLN A 619 -2.49 -54.00 -25.38
N PRO A 620 -3.21 -53.10 -26.08
CA PRO A 620 -3.96 -53.44 -27.28
C PRO A 620 -3.02 -53.75 -28.47
N LYS A 621 -3.35 -54.79 -29.26
CA LYS A 621 -2.56 -55.24 -30.42
C LYS A 621 -3.07 -54.67 -31.75
N LEU A 622 -2.13 -54.47 -32.69
CA LEU A 622 -2.41 -54.31 -34.12
C LEU A 622 -2.98 -55.61 -34.73
N GLY A 623 -3.83 -55.50 -35.76
CA GLY A 623 -4.18 -56.62 -36.63
C GLY A 623 -5.58 -56.52 -37.28
N PRO A 624 -5.74 -56.72 -38.60
CA PRO A 624 -7.02 -56.46 -39.30
C PRO A 624 -7.86 -57.71 -39.59
N GLY A 625 -9.19 -57.56 -39.58
CA GLY A 625 -10.15 -58.55 -40.08
C GLY A 625 -10.96 -58.00 -41.27
N ARG A 626 -10.74 -58.56 -42.47
CA ARG A 626 -11.39 -58.18 -43.74
C ARG A 626 -12.23 -59.34 -44.25
N GLY A 627 -13.40 -59.07 -44.85
CA GLY A 627 -14.08 -60.11 -45.65
C GLY A 627 -15.50 -59.75 -46.09
N LEU A 628 -15.83 -60.02 -47.35
CA LEU A 628 -17.18 -59.94 -47.92
C LEU A 628 -17.74 -61.36 -48.16
N ALA A 629 -19.03 -61.46 -48.47
CA ALA A 629 -19.70 -62.73 -48.73
C ALA A 629 -19.25 -63.42 -50.03
N GLY A 630 -19.34 -64.75 -50.08
CA GLY A 630 -19.10 -65.57 -51.28
C GLY A 630 -18.66 -67.00 -50.96
N ARG A 631 -19.30 -68.01 -51.59
CA ARG A 631 -19.10 -69.46 -51.37
C ARG A 631 -19.47 -70.20 -52.68
N PRO A 632 -18.90 -71.38 -53.00
CA PRO A 632 -17.48 -71.79 -52.93
C PRO A 632 -17.02 -72.64 -54.15
N LEU A 633 -15.81 -73.24 -54.06
CA LEU A 633 -15.26 -74.40 -54.82
C LEU A 633 -14.72 -74.18 -56.26
N GLY A 634 -13.55 -74.78 -56.54
CA GLY A 634 -12.97 -74.96 -57.89
C GLY A 634 -11.46 -74.67 -58.03
N LYS A 635 -10.64 -75.71 -58.24
CA LYS A 635 -9.22 -75.69 -58.71
C LYS A 635 -9.14 -76.58 -59.99
N PRO A 636 -8.09 -76.54 -60.87
CA PRO A 636 -6.72 -76.01 -60.66
C PRO A 636 -6.04 -75.18 -61.81
N VAL A 637 -4.99 -74.43 -61.43
CA VAL A 637 -3.59 -74.31 -61.99
C VAL A 637 -3.26 -74.99 -63.35
N PRO A 638 -2.38 -74.46 -64.27
CA PRO A 638 -1.42 -73.32 -64.18
C PRO A 638 -1.44 -72.25 -65.32
N GLU A 639 -0.46 -71.32 -65.22
CA GLU A 639 0.17 -70.37 -66.17
C GLU A 639 0.29 -70.71 -67.69
N PRO A 640 0.77 -69.78 -68.56
CA PRO A 640 0.62 -68.30 -68.57
C PRO A 640 0.30 -67.71 -69.98
N ALA A 641 -0.25 -66.48 -70.06
CA ALA A 641 -0.36 -65.73 -71.32
C ALA A 641 -0.31 -64.20 -71.14
N ALA A 642 0.18 -63.50 -72.17
CA ALA A 642 0.36 -62.04 -72.22
C ALA A 642 -0.98 -61.29 -72.51
N PRO A 643 -1.08 -59.96 -72.26
CA PRO A 643 -2.38 -59.32 -72.06
C PRO A 643 -3.10 -58.89 -73.35
N ALA A 644 -4.42 -59.02 -73.35
CA ALA A 644 -5.32 -58.21 -74.16
C ALA A 644 -5.78 -56.99 -73.34
N ALA A 645 -5.97 -55.84 -73.99
CA ALA A 645 -6.17 -54.56 -73.30
C ALA A 645 -7.53 -54.45 -72.60
N ALA A 646 -7.51 -54.08 -71.32
CA ALA A 646 -8.67 -53.57 -70.60
C ALA A 646 -8.67 -52.03 -70.63
N THR A 647 -9.85 -51.42 -70.74
CA THR A 647 -10.02 -49.96 -70.80
C THR A 647 -9.62 -49.28 -69.49
N GLN A 648 -8.92 -48.15 -69.60
CA GLN A 648 -8.52 -47.36 -68.44
C GLN A 648 -9.72 -46.62 -67.83
N ALA A 649 -10.05 -46.93 -66.58
CA ALA A 649 -10.84 -46.04 -65.74
C ALA A 649 -9.92 -44.91 -65.21
N PRO A 650 -10.38 -43.64 -65.15
CA PRO A 650 -9.52 -42.50 -64.87
C PRO A 650 -9.14 -42.42 -63.38
N THR A 651 -7.92 -42.85 -63.04
CA THR A 651 -7.32 -42.70 -61.70
C THR A 651 -6.35 -41.51 -61.65
N GLY A 652 -6.90 -40.30 -61.54
CA GLY A 652 -6.11 -39.06 -61.57
C GLY A 652 -6.65 -37.96 -60.66
N LEU A 653 -6.27 -37.99 -59.38
CA LEU A 653 -6.09 -36.74 -58.64
C LEU A 653 -5.04 -35.91 -59.40
N SER A 654 -5.36 -34.64 -59.65
CA SER A 654 -4.47 -33.72 -60.35
C SER A 654 -3.16 -33.51 -59.58
N LEU A 655 -2.15 -32.95 -60.27
CA LEU A 655 -0.90 -32.58 -59.62
C LEU A 655 -1.11 -31.55 -58.50
N VAL A 656 -2.15 -30.70 -58.60
CA VAL A 656 -2.50 -29.72 -57.57
C VAL A 656 -3.11 -30.39 -56.35
N GLU A 657 -4.13 -31.24 -56.51
CA GLU A 657 -4.76 -31.97 -55.39
C GLU A 657 -3.78 -32.92 -54.69
N ARG A 658 -2.78 -33.45 -55.41
CA ARG A 658 -1.69 -34.24 -54.81
C ARG A 658 -0.74 -33.38 -53.99
N ALA A 659 -0.35 -32.20 -54.48
CA ALA A 659 0.50 -31.27 -53.74
C ALA A 659 -0.21 -30.75 -52.48
N GLU A 660 -1.49 -30.38 -52.58
CA GLU A 660 -2.31 -29.95 -51.43
C GLU A 660 -2.46 -31.08 -50.38
N LEU A 661 -2.67 -32.33 -50.81
CA LEU A 661 -2.67 -33.48 -49.91
C LEU A 661 -1.31 -33.75 -49.23
N GLU A 662 -0.19 -33.37 -49.86
CA GLU A 662 1.15 -33.53 -49.31
C GLU A 662 1.48 -32.40 -48.32
N GLU A 663 1.10 -31.16 -48.65
CA GLU A 663 1.17 -29.99 -47.75
C GLU A 663 0.30 -30.18 -46.50
N LEU A 664 -0.94 -30.64 -46.65
CA LEU A 664 -1.84 -30.95 -45.53
C LEU A 664 -1.29 -32.10 -44.65
N ARG A 665 -0.54 -33.05 -45.22
CA ARG A 665 0.14 -34.10 -44.42
C ARG A 665 1.31 -33.53 -43.63
N ALA A 666 2.14 -32.70 -44.26
CA ALA A 666 3.25 -32.04 -43.59
C ALA A 666 2.76 -31.12 -42.46
N GLU A 667 1.66 -30.40 -42.66
CA GLU A 667 1.03 -29.56 -41.63
C GLU A 667 0.44 -30.41 -40.48
N VAL A 668 -0.23 -31.53 -40.77
CA VAL A 668 -0.70 -32.47 -39.73
C VAL A 668 0.47 -33.08 -38.94
N GLU A 669 1.60 -33.35 -39.58
CA GLU A 669 2.81 -33.84 -38.90
C GLU A 669 3.46 -32.74 -38.04
N ARG A 670 3.51 -31.50 -38.53
CA ARG A 670 3.96 -30.31 -37.78
C ARG A 670 3.09 -30.08 -36.53
N LEU A 671 1.76 -30.13 -36.67
CA LEU A 671 0.80 -29.95 -35.57
C LEU A 671 0.83 -31.11 -34.56
N ARG A 672 1.15 -32.33 -34.99
CA ARG A 672 1.42 -33.47 -34.08
C ARG A 672 2.68 -33.24 -33.27
N ARG A 673 3.79 -32.85 -33.92
CA ARG A 673 5.05 -32.55 -33.26
C ARG A 673 4.91 -31.43 -32.23
N GLN A 674 4.19 -30.36 -32.56
CA GLN A 674 3.87 -29.29 -31.61
C GLN A 674 3.00 -29.78 -30.43
N ASN A 675 2.06 -30.71 -30.66
CA ASN A 675 1.29 -31.33 -29.58
C ASN A 675 2.15 -32.21 -28.65
N GLU A 676 3.17 -32.88 -29.18
CA GLU A 676 4.11 -33.69 -28.39
C GLU A 676 5.08 -32.81 -27.59
N GLU A 677 5.56 -31.72 -28.19
CA GLU A 677 6.37 -30.68 -27.55
C GLU A 677 5.63 -30.03 -26.38
N VAL A 678 4.39 -29.57 -26.58
CA VAL A 678 3.53 -29.02 -25.51
C VAL A 678 3.23 -30.05 -24.41
N ARG A 679 3.11 -31.35 -24.74
CA ARG A 679 2.96 -32.41 -23.72
C ARG A 679 4.25 -32.64 -22.93
N ALA A 680 5.41 -32.57 -23.57
CA ALA A 680 6.71 -32.68 -22.90
C ALA A 680 6.93 -31.48 -21.97
N GLU A 681 6.64 -30.26 -22.42
CA GLU A 681 6.70 -29.04 -21.60
C GLU A 681 5.73 -29.09 -20.43
N ARG A 682 4.46 -29.46 -20.65
CA ARG A 682 3.48 -29.67 -19.57
C ARG A 682 3.98 -30.68 -18.53
N THR A 683 4.61 -31.77 -18.97
CA THR A 683 5.18 -32.78 -18.08
C THR A 683 6.34 -32.22 -17.27
N LYS A 684 7.27 -31.50 -17.92
CA LYS A 684 8.42 -30.83 -17.26
C LYS A 684 7.98 -29.79 -16.23
N LEU A 685 7.02 -28.94 -16.57
CA LEU A 685 6.43 -27.96 -15.65
C LEU A 685 5.71 -28.65 -14.48
N THR A 686 5.02 -29.77 -14.75
CA THR A 686 4.38 -30.57 -13.69
C THR A 686 5.42 -31.15 -12.72
N SER A 687 6.55 -31.69 -13.20
CA SER A 687 7.63 -32.13 -12.32
C SER A 687 8.27 -30.98 -11.52
N GLN A 688 8.45 -29.81 -12.14
CA GLN A 688 9.01 -28.63 -11.46
C GLN A 688 8.06 -28.11 -10.36
N ILE A 689 6.74 -28.19 -10.56
CA ILE A 689 5.74 -27.88 -9.53
C ILE A 689 5.87 -28.84 -8.32
N HIS A 690 6.03 -30.15 -8.56
CA HIS A 690 6.22 -31.12 -7.46
C HIS A 690 7.56 -30.90 -6.73
N GLU A 691 8.62 -30.55 -7.45
CA GLU A 691 9.93 -30.22 -6.86
C GLU A 691 9.84 -28.97 -5.98
N LEU A 692 9.19 -27.90 -6.45
CA LEU A 692 8.96 -26.68 -5.68
C LEU A 692 8.03 -26.92 -4.47
N GLN A 693 7.03 -27.80 -4.59
CA GLN A 693 6.19 -28.21 -3.46
C GLN A 693 7.01 -28.93 -2.37
N ASN A 694 7.91 -29.84 -2.77
CA ASN A 694 8.80 -30.53 -1.84
C ASN A 694 9.81 -29.57 -1.17
N GLN A 695 10.38 -28.62 -1.93
CA GLN A 695 11.26 -27.58 -1.39
C GLN A 695 10.52 -26.68 -0.39
N ASN A 696 9.27 -26.30 -0.68
CA ASN A 696 8.45 -25.48 0.23
C ASN A 696 8.10 -26.25 1.52
N ALA A 697 7.75 -27.55 1.42
CA ALA A 697 7.55 -28.40 2.59
C ALA A 697 8.80 -28.49 3.47
N GLN A 698 9.98 -28.68 2.87
CA GLN A 698 11.27 -28.69 3.59
C GLN A 698 11.54 -27.36 4.31
N LEU A 699 11.31 -26.22 3.64
CA LEU A 699 11.46 -24.89 4.24
C LEU A 699 10.50 -24.66 5.42
N ILE A 700 9.28 -25.19 5.35
CA ILE A 700 8.31 -25.14 6.47
C ILE A 700 8.80 -25.97 7.66
N GLU A 701 9.37 -27.16 7.44
CA GLU A 701 9.96 -27.99 8.51
C GLU A 701 11.19 -27.33 9.15
N ASP A 702 12.10 -26.80 8.34
CA ASP A 702 13.32 -26.14 8.82
C ASP A 702 12.98 -24.84 9.57
N HIS A 703 12.05 -24.02 9.07
CA HIS A 703 11.54 -22.85 9.79
C HIS A 703 10.88 -23.24 11.12
N THR A 704 10.10 -24.32 11.16
CA THR A 704 9.50 -24.84 12.40
C THR A 704 10.58 -25.26 13.40
N ARG A 705 11.66 -25.91 12.94
CA ARG A 705 12.82 -26.29 13.78
C ARG A 705 13.53 -25.05 14.35
N ASP A 706 13.72 -24.01 13.55
CA ASP A 706 14.36 -22.77 13.99
C ASP A 706 13.48 -21.95 14.95
N VAL A 707 12.16 -21.87 14.75
CA VAL A 707 11.23 -21.23 15.70
C VAL A 707 11.26 -21.93 17.07
N LEU A 708 11.37 -23.27 17.10
CA LEU A 708 11.55 -24.02 18.35
C LEU A 708 12.93 -23.77 18.99
N SER A 709 13.99 -23.68 18.16
CA SER A 709 15.36 -23.33 18.59
C SER A 709 15.45 -21.92 19.19
N ILE A 710 14.73 -20.96 18.62
CA ILE A 710 14.60 -19.58 19.12
C ILE A 710 13.88 -19.59 20.47
N LYS A 711 12.68 -20.18 20.57
CA LYS A 711 11.91 -20.26 21.83
C LYS A 711 12.67 -20.94 22.97
N ALA A 712 13.49 -21.95 22.67
CA ALA A 712 14.37 -22.58 23.64
C ALA A 712 15.45 -21.60 24.17
N LYS A 713 16.08 -20.82 23.28
CA LYS A 713 17.09 -19.81 23.63
C LYS A 713 16.49 -18.60 24.37
N GLU A 714 15.30 -18.15 23.98
CA GLU A 714 14.53 -17.12 24.69
C GLU A 714 14.24 -17.57 26.13
N THR A 715 13.80 -18.82 26.32
CA THR A 715 13.56 -19.39 27.64
C THR A 715 14.84 -19.46 28.49
N GLN A 716 16.00 -19.77 27.89
CA GLN A 716 17.29 -19.71 28.57
C GLN A 716 17.69 -18.28 28.95
N LEU A 717 17.45 -17.32 28.05
CA LEU A 717 17.78 -15.90 28.25
C LEU A 717 16.89 -15.24 29.33
N VAL A 718 15.62 -15.63 29.45
CA VAL A 718 14.74 -15.21 30.55
C VAL A 718 15.26 -15.72 31.90
N ARG A 719 15.70 -16.98 32.00
CA ARG A 719 16.33 -17.50 33.23
C ARG A 719 17.60 -16.73 33.58
N ALA A 720 18.51 -16.56 32.62
CA ALA A 720 19.76 -15.84 32.83
C ALA A 720 19.56 -14.37 33.27
N ARG A 721 18.47 -13.70 32.83
CA ARG A 721 18.07 -12.38 33.35
C ARG A 721 17.60 -12.44 34.80
N SER A 722 16.74 -13.39 35.15
CA SER A 722 16.30 -13.60 36.54
C SER A 722 17.46 -13.92 37.49
N ASP A 723 18.43 -14.72 37.04
CA ASP A 723 19.65 -15.04 37.81
C ASP A 723 20.54 -13.81 37.99
N TYR A 724 20.66 -12.96 36.96
CA TYR A 724 21.38 -11.68 37.02
C TYR A 724 20.70 -10.68 37.97
N GLU A 725 19.37 -10.53 37.91
CA GLU A 725 18.62 -9.64 38.80
C GLU A 725 18.73 -10.08 40.28
N ALA A 726 18.72 -11.40 40.55
CA ALA A 726 18.97 -11.94 41.89
C ALA A 726 20.42 -11.67 42.37
N ALA A 727 21.41 -11.75 41.47
CA ALA A 727 22.79 -11.38 41.76
C ALA A 727 22.95 -9.88 42.04
N GLU A 728 22.29 -9.00 41.27
CA GLU A 728 22.28 -7.56 41.53
C GLU A 728 21.66 -7.21 42.88
N GLN A 729 20.51 -7.81 43.24
CA GLN A 729 19.89 -7.62 44.55
C GLN A 729 20.82 -8.05 45.69
N THR A 730 21.55 -9.16 45.49
CA THR A 730 22.56 -9.65 46.45
C THR A 730 23.71 -8.64 46.61
N VAL A 731 24.24 -8.11 45.51
CA VAL A 731 25.30 -7.07 45.51
C VAL A 731 24.81 -5.76 46.14
N GLN A 732 23.55 -5.35 45.90
CA GLN A 732 22.97 -4.16 46.55
C GLN A 732 22.85 -4.34 48.06
N ASN A 733 22.43 -5.52 48.53
CA ASN A 733 22.34 -5.83 49.96
C ASN A 733 23.73 -5.88 50.62
N GLN A 734 24.72 -6.51 49.96
CA GLN A 734 26.11 -6.48 50.42
C GLN A 734 26.68 -5.06 50.50
N ARG A 735 26.41 -4.19 49.52
CA ARG A 735 26.80 -2.76 49.55
C ARG A 735 26.17 -2.01 50.74
N ARG A 736 24.88 -2.22 51.00
CA ARG A 736 24.17 -1.63 52.15
C ARG A 736 24.82 -2.04 53.47
N GLU A 737 25.17 -3.32 53.63
CA GLU A 737 25.81 -3.83 54.84
C GLU A 737 27.27 -3.35 54.98
N VAL A 738 28.03 -3.29 53.88
CA VAL A 738 29.38 -2.66 53.86
C VAL A 738 29.32 -1.20 54.29
N ASP A 739 28.35 -0.42 53.81
CA ASP A 739 28.20 0.98 54.23
C ASP A 739 27.65 1.12 55.66
N ARG A 740 26.90 0.13 56.18
CA ARG A 740 26.53 0.06 57.60
C ARG A 740 27.78 -0.17 58.46
N LEU A 741 28.60 -1.16 58.11
CA LEU A 741 29.85 -1.48 58.80
C LEU A 741 30.85 -0.32 58.75
N LYS A 742 30.97 0.40 57.62
CA LYS A 742 31.78 1.63 57.54
C LYS A 742 31.30 2.72 58.50
N ARG A 743 29.97 2.93 58.61
CA ARG A 743 29.40 3.92 59.54
C ARG A 743 29.66 3.52 61.01
N GLU A 744 29.60 2.24 61.32
CA GLU A 744 29.86 1.73 62.67
C GLU A 744 31.34 1.83 63.04
N LEU A 745 32.24 1.42 62.14
CA LEU A 745 33.69 1.61 62.30
C LEU A 745 34.05 3.10 62.46
N SER A 746 33.40 3.99 61.70
CA SER A 746 33.58 5.44 61.81
C SER A 746 33.10 6.01 63.16
N ARG A 747 32.06 5.40 63.76
CA ARG A 747 31.60 5.74 65.11
C ARG A 747 32.60 5.27 66.16
N GLN A 748 33.11 4.06 66.05
CA GLN A 748 34.11 3.50 66.97
C GLN A 748 35.42 4.29 66.95
N VAL A 749 35.96 4.62 65.76
CA VAL A 749 37.17 5.46 65.62
C VAL A 749 36.98 6.87 66.19
N ARG A 750 35.77 7.45 66.04
CA ARG A 750 35.44 8.76 66.64
C ARG A 750 35.26 8.69 68.17
N ALA A 751 34.91 7.53 68.72
CA ALA A 751 34.75 7.33 70.17
C ALA A 751 36.09 7.10 70.91
N THR A 752 37.17 6.77 70.19
CA THR A 752 38.49 6.45 70.76
C THR A 752 39.56 7.52 70.54
N SER A 753 39.21 8.67 69.97
CA SER A 753 40.16 9.76 69.63
C SER A 753 39.89 11.02 70.47
N PRO A 754 40.89 11.63 71.14
CA PRO A 754 40.72 12.88 71.89
C PRO A 754 40.56 14.10 70.97
N PRO A 755 39.97 15.22 71.47
CA PRO A 755 39.77 16.43 70.69
C PRO A 755 41.08 17.18 70.41
N PRO A 756 41.19 17.92 69.28
CA PRO A 756 42.42 18.61 68.89
C PRO A 756 42.59 19.94 69.65
N THR A 757 43.83 20.24 70.03
CA THR A 757 44.27 21.59 70.42
C THR A 757 44.80 22.34 69.21
N ASP A 758 44.42 23.61 69.10
CA ASP A 758 44.91 24.56 68.11
C ASP A 758 46.36 24.99 68.38
N LEU A 759 47.18 25.15 67.34
CA LEU A 759 48.45 25.88 67.42
C LEU A 759 48.91 26.35 66.03
N SER A 760 49.27 27.63 65.93
CA SER A 760 49.77 28.28 64.72
C SER A 760 51.30 28.31 64.64
N ASP A 761 51.79 28.56 63.42
CA ASP A 761 53.12 29.05 63.05
C ASP A 761 54.37 28.14 63.13
N GLN A 762 55.35 28.60 62.35
CA GLN A 762 56.81 28.37 62.37
C GLN A 762 57.49 27.32 61.45
N ILE A 763 58.41 27.88 60.65
CA ILE A 763 59.67 27.34 60.09
C ILE A 763 59.62 26.57 58.75
N TYR A 764 59.70 27.35 57.67
CA TYR A 764 60.78 27.42 56.66
C TYR A 764 61.69 26.20 56.34
N ALA A 765 62.02 26.12 55.03
CA ALA A 765 63.08 25.32 54.37
C ALA A 765 62.84 23.78 54.32
N ASP A 766 63.45 23.01 53.41
CA ASP A 766 64.44 23.33 52.37
C ASP A 766 64.15 22.58 51.04
N ALA A 767 64.98 22.76 50.01
CA ALA A 767 64.79 22.27 48.64
C ALA A 767 65.45 20.89 48.33
N SER A 768 65.05 20.34 47.18
CA SER A 768 65.82 19.51 46.24
C SER A 768 67.07 18.74 46.74
N GLY A 769 66.98 17.41 46.88
CA GLY A 769 68.16 16.56 47.19
C GLY A 769 68.07 15.12 46.67
N ASN A 770 69.13 14.65 46.00
CA ASN A 770 69.25 13.28 45.47
C ASN A 770 69.76 12.25 46.51
N GLY A 771 68.98 11.19 46.74
CA GLY A 771 69.38 9.82 46.36
C GLY A 771 70.24 8.94 47.29
N ARG A 772 70.27 7.64 46.93
CA ARG A 772 71.02 6.50 47.51
C ARG A 772 70.50 6.06 48.91
N PHE A 773 70.60 4.78 49.33
CA PHE A 773 71.08 3.52 48.72
C PHE A 773 70.09 2.41 49.17
N THR A 774 69.93 1.26 48.52
CA THR A 774 70.82 0.08 48.67
C THR A 774 70.94 -0.78 47.40
N ASP A 775 72.06 -1.51 47.33
CA ASP A 775 72.45 -2.47 46.29
C ASP A 775 71.87 -3.88 46.49
N SER A 776 71.58 -4.61 45.39
CA SER A 776 72.05 -5.99 45.14
C SER A 776 71.56 -6.55 43.78
N GLY A 777 72.43 -7.25 43.02
CA GLY A 777 72.01 -8.29 42.06
C GLY A 777 72.24 -8.05 40.55
N TYR A 778 73.37 -8.55 40.02
CA TYR A 778 73.56 -8.82 38.58
C TYR A 778 72.72 -10.05 38.13
N GLY A 779 72.34 -10.25 36.85
CA GLY A 779 72.43 -9.38 35.67
C GLY A 779 72.29 -10.11 34.31
N SER A 780 72.11 -9.34 33.23
CA SER A 780 72.36 -9.66 31.79
C SER A 780 71.40 -10.55 30.95
N HIS A 781 70.81 -9.89 29.93
CA HIS A 781 70.43 -10.31 28.57
C HIS A 781 70.68 -11.76 28.05
N GLY A 782 69.71 -12.29 27.28
CA GLY A 782 69.89 -13.46 26.38
C GLY A 782 68.83 -13.61 25.27
N LEU A 783 69.28 -13.81 24.02
CA LEU A 783 68.51 -13.86 22.76
C LEU A 783 67.67 -15.14 22.52
N TYR A 784 66.59 -15.00 21.72
CA TYR A 784 65.99 -15.98 20.77
C TYR A 784 65.71 -17.46 21.17
N GLY A 785 64.45 -17.89 20.99
CA GLY A 785 64.18 -19.04 20.09
C GLY A 785 63.37 -20.26 20.62
N ARG A 786 62.74 -20.95 19.64
CA ARG A 786 61.90 -22.18 19.72
C ARG A 786 60.56 -22.06 20.51
N ARG A 787 59.44 -22.73 20.17
CA ARG A 787 59.05 -23.84 19.24
C ARG A 787 58.84 -25.22 19.92
N ASP A 788 57.54 -25.53 20.12
CA ASP A 788 56.87 -26.85 20.17
C ASP A 788 57.00 -27.81 21.39
N ARG A 789 55.82 -28.32 21.79
CA ARG A 789 55.45 -29.67 22.30
C ARG A 789 55.47 -30.07 23.80
N LEU A 790 54.36 -30.76 24.12
CA LEU A 790 54.19 -32.01 24.91
C LEU A 790 53.69 -31.95 26.36
N GLY A 791 52.93 -33.01 26.73
CA GLY A 791 52.41 -33.29 28.08
C GLY A 791 50.92 -32.95 28.30
N SER A 792 50.02 -33.79 28.84
CA SER A 792 49.76 -35.24 28.78
C SER A 792 48.76 -35.61 29.91
N GLY A 793 47.47 -35.83 29.56
CA GLY A 793 46.52 -36.67 30.33
C GLY A 793 45.94 -36.13 31.65
N PRO A 794 45.09 -36.91 32.35
CA PRO A 794 44.70 -38.31 32.06
C PRO A 794 43.16 -38.63 32.09
N THR A 795 42.80 -39.83 31.58
CA THR A 795 41.64 -40.72 31.94
C THR A 795 40.18 -40.18 31.92
N SER A 796 39.21 -40.67 31.11
CA SER A 796 38.60 -42.04 30.96
C SER A 796 37.43 -42.32 31.93
N PRO A 797 36.46 -43.25 31.66
CA PRO A 797 36.12 -44.06 30.45
C PRO A 797 34.66 -43.78 29.94
N GLY A 798 34.00 -44.49 29.00
CA GLY A 798 34.31 -45.61 28.08
C GLY A 798 33.03 -46.20 27.40
N GLY A 799 33.18 -47.09 26.40
CA GLY A 799 32.07 -47.74 25.64
C GLY A 799 31.88 -47.15 24.23
N GLU A 800 32.42 -47.74 23.15
CA GLU A 800 31.88 -48.88 22.33
C GLU A 800 30.69 -48.50 21.42
N GLY A 801 30.68 -48.78 20.10
CA GLY A 801 31.61 -49.58 19.28
C GLY A 801 31.70 -49.15 17.79
N LYS A 802 32.16 -50.07 16.92
CA LYS A 802 32.35 -49.91 15.45
C LYS A 802 30.98 -50.04 14.71
N GLU A 803 30.76 -49.92 13.39
CA GLU A 803 31.47 -50.24 12.12
C GLU A 803 30.85 -49.37 10.98
N ASN A 804 31.27 -49.31 9.71
CA ASN A 804 32.51 -49.44 8.92
C ASN A 804 32.14 -49.11 7.43
N PHE A 805 33.11 -49.14 6.50
CA PHE A 805 32.93 -49.19 5.02
C PHE A 805 32.54 -47.88 4.28
N ASP A 806 32.87 -47.65 3.01
CA ASP A 806 34.19 -47.66 2.32
C ASP A 806 34.08 -46.77 1.04
N SER A 807 35.12 -46.71 0.21
CA SER A 807 35.34 -45.72 -0.85
C SER A 807 35.25 -46.29 -2.29
N LEU A 808 35.53 -45.40 -3.27
CA LEU A 808 35.95 -45.64 -4.66
C LEU A 808 34.87 -45.85 -5.75
N SER A 809 34.82 -44.90 -6.69
CA SER A 809 35.22 -45.16 -8.10
C SER A 809 35.50 -43.87 -8.89
N ARG A 810 36.33 -44.01 -9.94
CA ARG A 810 36.79 -43.00 -10.94
C ARG A 810 36.69 -43.69 -12.36
N PRO A 811 37.27 -43.27 -13.52
CA PRO A 811 38.17 -42.13 -13.84
C PRO A 811 37.93 -41.34 -15.17
N GLY A 812 38.53 -40.13 -15.28
CA GLY A 812 39.09 -39.54 -16.52
C GLY A 812 38.16 -38.82 -17.53
N SER A 813 38.64 -38.03 -18.50
CA SER A 813 39.95 -37.31 -18.67
C SER A 813 39.94 -36.33 -19.89
N ASN A 814 41.01 -35.54 -20.06
CA ASN A 814 41.43 -34.72 -21.24
C ASN A 814 40.81 -33.28 -21.36
N LEU A 815 41.60 -32.18 -21.34
CA LEU A 815 42.50 -31.54 -22.36
C LEU A 815 41.71 -30.80 -23.48
N SER A 816 42.05 -29.60 -23.99
CA SER A 816 43.17 -28.62 -23.88
C SER A 816 42.66 -27.23 -24.39
N GLY A 817 43.24 -26.04 -24.16
CA GLY A 817 44.41 -25.58 -23.39
C GLY A 817 45.15 -24.39 -24.06
N LYS A 818 45.94 -23.61 -23.29
CA LYS A 818 46.84 -22.49 -23.73
C LYS A 818 46.10 -21.20 -24.20
N LEU A 819 46.61 -19.97 -24.07
CA LEU A 819 47.97 -19.45 -23.76
C LEU A 819 47.96 -18.36 -22.66
N SER A 820 49.12 -18.19 -22.00
CA SER A 820 49.57 -16.96 -21.32
C SER A 820 50.95 -16.59 -21.92
N PRO A 821 51.49 -15.36 -21.74
CA PRO A 821 52.33 -15.15 -20.54
C PRO A 821 52.51 -13.69 -20.01
N LEU A 822 52.66 -13.57 -18.68
CA LEU A 822 53.47 -12.58 -17.94
C LEU A 822 53.06 -11.07 -18.00
N ARG A 823 53.39 -10.22 -17.00
CA ARG A 823 54.26 -10.37 -15.81
C ARG A 823 53.82 -9.45 -14.64
N ALA A 824 54.01 -9.93 -13.39
CA ALA A 824 54.36 -9.21 -12.12
C ALA A 824 53.68 -7.86 -11.75
N ASP A 825 53.30 -7.56 -10.50
CA ASP A 825 53.28 -8.27 -9.19
C ASP A 825 52.28 -7.49 -8.26
N ALA A 826 52.07 -7.64 -6.94
CA ALA A 826 52.77 -8.33 -5.85
C ALA A 826 51.77 -8.84 -4.76
N GLY A 827 52.17 -8.88 -3.48
CA GLY A 827 51.32 -9.20 -2.32
C GLY A 827 50.28 -8.11 -1.95
N SER A 828 49.14 -8.38 -1.31
CA SER A 828 48.78 -9.29 -0.21
C SER A 828 48.93 -8.68 1.20
N THR A 829 47.81 -8.49 1.91
CA THR A 829 47.54 -9.20 3.20
C THR A 829 46.16 -8.84 3.82
N LYS A 830 45.47 -9.87 4.35
CA LYS A 830 44.63 -9.91 5.60
C LYS A 830 43.45 -8.91 5.75
N SER A 831 42.17 -9.32 5.86
CA SER A 831 41.49 -10.15 6.89
C SER A 831 41.37 -9.45 8.27
N SER A 832 40.24 -9.43 9.01
CA SER A 832 38.98 -10.21 8.93
C SER A 832 37.85 -9.66 9.86
N LEU A 833 36.65 -10.29 9.78
CA LEU A 833 35.62 -10.51 10.84
C LEU A 833 34.60 -9.42 11.29
N SER A 834 33.34 -9.90 11.37
CA SER A 834 32.30 -9.65 12.41
C SER A 834 31.32 -8.44 12.37
N SER A 835 30.07 -8.73 11.98
CA SER A 835 28.81 -8.46 12.74
C SER A 835 27.72 -9.37 12.14
N ARG A 836 26.78 -10.06 12.83
CA ARG A 836 26.15 -10.00 14.16
C ARG A 836 24.94 -9.04 14.27
N GLY A 837 23.75 -9.63 14.39
CA GLY A 837 22.46 -8.97 14.67
C GLY A 837 21.81 -8.27 13.46
N GLY A 838 20.48 -8.25 13.31
CA GLY A 838 19.42 -8.93 14.07
C GLY A 838 18.04 -8.48 13.56
N GLY A 839 17.03 -9.35 13.58
CA GLY A 839 15.69 -9.06 13.05
C GLY A 839 14.64 -8.70 14.11
N GLN A 840 13.60 -7.98 13.68
CA GLN A 840 12.27 -7.97 14.30
C GLN A 840 11.35 -8.92 13.48
N ILE A 841 10.44 -9.71 14.03
CA ILE A 841 9.40 -9.48 15.07
C ILE A 841 8.19 -8.70 14.51
N SER A 842 7.08 -9.42 14.43
CA SER A 842 5.71 -8.94 14.17
C SER A 842 4.74 -9.83 14.99
N PRO A 843 3.46 -9.47 15.14
CA PRO A 843 3.00 -8.36 15.97
C PRO A 843 2.12 -8.86 17.14
N THR A 844 1.64 -7.96 18.01
CA THR A 844 0.66 -8.27 19.07
C THR A 844 -0.61 -7.44 18.92
N GLU A 845 -1.76 -8.12 18.90
CA GLU A 845 -3.09 -7.50 18.87
C GLU A 845 -3.51 -6.97 20.24
N ASN A 846 -4.44 -6.00 20.22
CA ASN A 846 -5.06 -5.43 21.41
C ASN A 846 -6.32 -6.23 21.81
N SER A 847 -6.66 -6.24 23.10
CA SER A 847 -8.01 -6.60 23.56
C SER A 847 -8.38 -5.78 24.79
N GLU A 848 -9.50 -5.07 24.72
CA GLU A 848 -9.90 -4.11 25.76
C GLU A 848 -10.44 -4.77 27.04
N SER A 849 -10.29 -4.06 28.15
CA SER A 849 -10.74 -4.54 29.46
C SER A 849 -12.11 -3.98 29.86
N ARG A 850 -13.02 -4.85 30.28
CA ARG A 850 -14.35 -4.46 30.78
C ARG A 850 -14.34 -4.37 32.30
N LEU A 851 -14.79 -3.24 32.85
CA LEU A 851 -14.70 -2.93 34.28
C LEU A 851 -15.51 -3.89 35.18
N GLY A 852 -14.88 -4.37 36.26
CA GLY A 852 -15.51 -5.11 37.36
C GLY A 852 -14.78 -4.84 38.67
N ARG A 853 -15.50 -4.55 39.76
CA ARG A 853 -14.97 -3.95 41.00
C ARG A 853 -15.36 -4.74 42.26
N SER A 854 -14.41 -5.42 42.91
CA SER A 854 -14.31 -5.47 44.40
C SER A 854 -13.16 -6.35 44.95
N GLN A 855 -12.42 -5.79 45.92
CA GLN A 855 -11.89 -6.38 47.17
C GLN A 855 -10.98 -7.63 47.20
N PHE A 856 -9.79 -7.41 47.79
CA PHE A 856 -9.03 -8.22 48.77
C PHE A 856 -8.84 -9.75 48.63
N GLY A 857 -7.59 -10.21 48.84
CA GLY A 857 -7.34 -11.42 49.67
C GLY A 857 -6.38 -12.50 49.14
N THR A 858 -5.06 -12.29 49.33
CA THR A 858 -4.06 -13.32 49.70
C THR A 858 -4.24 -14.77 49.22
N SER A 859 -3.55 -15.20 48.14
CA SER A 859 -3.17 -16.63 47.89
C SER A 859 -2.25 -16.87 46.67
N GLN A 860 -1.17 -16.09 46.49
CA GLN A 860 -0.17 -16.36 45.43
C GLN A 860 0.76 -17.56 45.76
N SER A 861 0.20 -18.77 45.68
CA SER A 861 0.98 -20.03 45.73
C SER A 861 0.32 -21.22 45.02
N ALA A 862 -1.01 -21.23 44.87
CA ALA A 862 -1.72 -22.35 44.20
C ALA A 862 -1.75 -22.26 42.65
N ALA A 863 -1.74 -21.05 42.09
CA ALA A 863 -2.05 -20.81 40.67
C ALA A 863 -1.12 -21.50 39.66
N GLY A 864 0.13 -21.79 40.04
CA GLY A 864 1.12 -22.42 39.16
C GLY A 864 0.70 -23.83 38.72
N ALA A 865 0.11 -24.64 39.61
CA ALA A 865 -0.23 -26.03 39.33
C ALA A 865 -1.41 -26.17 38.35
N GLU A 866 -2.35 -25.22 38.35
CA GLU A 866 -3.46 -25.22 37.40
C GLU A 866 -3.02 -24.82 35.98
N SER A 867 -2.05 -23.90 35.87
CA SER A 867 -1.53 -23.44 34.59
C SER A 867 -0.95 -24.60 33.76
N TRP A 868 -0.19 -25.50 34.39
CA TRP A 868 0.37 -26.67 33.70
C TRP A 868 -0.70 -27.67 33.26
N LYS A 869 -1.78 -27.86 34.04
CA LYS A 869 -2.91 -28.71 33.64
C LYS A 869 -3.65 -28.14 32.43
N ARG A 870 -3.99 -26.84 32.46
CA ARG A 870 -4.62 -26.16 31.32
C ARG A 870 -3.73 -26.17 30.07
N ALA A 871 -2.41 -26.00 30.21
CA ALA A 871 -1.47 -26.09 29.08
C ALA A 871 -1.42 -27.51 28.47
N ALA A 872 -1.43 -28.56 29.30
CA ALA A 872 -1.50 -29.95 28.83
C ALA A 872 -2.84 -30.25 28.12
N GLU A 873 -3.96 -29.77 28.69
CA GLU A 873 -5.31 -29.93 28.14
C GLU A 873 -5.50 -29.18 26.80
N VAL A 874 -4.94 -27.97 26.66
CA VAL A 874 -4.89 -27.23 25.39
C VAL A 874 -4.03 -27.98 24.37
N THR A 875 -2.87 -28.53 24.78
CA THR A 875 -2.00 -29.32 23.89
C THR A 875 -2.70 -30.61 23.42
N GLN A 876 -3.46 -31.27 24.30
CA GLN A 876 -4.24 -32.47 23.98
C GLN A 876 -5.40 -32.16 23.04
N ASN A 877 -6.15 -31.08 23.28
CA ASN A 877 -7.20 -30.60 22.36
C ASN A 877 -6.64 -30.23 20.99
N LEU A 878 -5.49 -29.53 20.93
CA LEU A 878 -4.83 -29.18 19.68
C LEU A 878 -4.41 -30.44 18.90
N LYS A 879 -3.85 -31.44 19.59
CA LYS A 879 -3.47 -32.72 18.99
C LYS A 879 -4.68 -33.47 18.43
N GLN A 880 -5.77 -33.57 19.18
CA GLN A 880 -7.03 -34.18 18.70
C GLN A 880 -7.63 -33.42 17.51
N ARG A 881 -7.54 -32.08 17.49
CA ARG A 881 -8.05 -31.25 16.39
C ARG A 881 -7.22 -31.39 15.11
N ILE A 882 -5.89 -31.55 15.23
CA ILE A 882 -5.00 -31.92 14.11
C ILE A 882 -5.32 -33.33 13.60
N GLU A 883 -5.57 -34.28 14.50
CA GLU A 883 -5.90 -35.67 14.17
C GLU A 883 -7.27 -35.77 13.44
N MET A 884 -8.27 -35.00 13.88
CA MET A 884 -9.54 -34.82 13.16
C MET A 884 -9.37 -34.15 11.78
N MET A 885 -8.43 -33.19 11.63
CA MET A 885 -8.15 -32.60 10.32
C MET A 885 -7.46 -33.59 9.37
N LYS A 886 -6.50 -34.40 9.84
CA LYS A 886 -5.92 -35.49 9.05
C LYS A 886 -6.99 -36.51 8.62
N ALA A 887 -7.88 -36.89 9.52
CA ALA A 887 -9.02 -37.76 9.22
C ALA A 887 -9.99 -37.16 8.18
N ARG A 888 -10.21 -35.83 8.20
CA ARG A 888 -11.02 -35.12 7.19
C ARG A 888 -10.33 -34.94 5.84
N GLN A 889 -9.00 -34.84 5.80
CA GLN A 889 -8.22 -34.62 4.58
C GLN A 889 -7.78 -35.92 3.90
N GLY A 890 -8.03 -37.09 4.51
CA GLY A 890 -7.68 -38.41 3.95
C GLY A 890 -6.19 -38.78 4.01
N ILE A 891 -5.33 -37.87 4.48
CA ILE A 891 -3.88 -38.05 4.55
C ILE A 891 -3.56 -39.04 5.68
N GLY A 892 -3.33 -40.30 5.32
CA GLY A 892 -2.94 -41.37 6.25
C GLY A 892 -3.59 -42.74 6.06
N ARG A 893 -4.48 -42.92 5.06
CA ARG A 893 -4.87 -44.28 4.65
C ARG A 893 -3.79 -44.91 3.76
N PRO A 894 -3.34 -46.16 4.01
CA PRO A 894 -2.70 -46.96 2.99
C PRO A 894 -3.72 -47.28 1.86
N PRO A 895 -3.26 -47.59 0.63
CA PRO A 895 -4.17 -47.86 -0.48
C PRO A 895 -4.99 -49.15 -0.27
N GLN A 896 -6.23 -49.10 -0.74
CA GLN A 896 -7.04 -50.23 -1.22
C GLN A 896 -7.54 -49.88 -2.62
#